data_AF-A0A4Q6B835-F1
#
_entry.id   AF-A0A4Q6B835-F1
#
_cell.length_a   1.000
_cell.length_b   1.000
_cell.length_c   1.000
_cell.angle_alpha   90.00
_cell.angle_beta   90.00
_cell.angle_gamma   90.00
#
_symmetry.space_group_name_H-M   'P 1'
#
loop_
_entity.id
_entity.type
_entity.pdbx_description
1 polymer ?
#
loop_
_entity_poly.entity_id
_entity_poly.type
_entity_poly.pdbx_seq_one_letter_code
_entity_poly.pdbx_strand_id
1 'polypeptide(L)'
;MSSFPRQLRSPLATGLFLGTAFIFSAAHGPSVLTQHNNNARTGAVLQEVQLNLKNVNSQSFGKIGALPVDDQIYAQPLIVPDMKIAGREEVNVVYVATVNNSVYAFDADDFSKTTPLWKKNYNDPANGIVPVKNTDVGQNCGTYKDFSGNIGIVGTPVIDDETDTMYFVVRTKQNNKYSQWFHAIDIKDGAERAGSPKLIDFTTAGNGEGSDGQGKIPFDSRKQNQRTALLLSQGTVYMGWASHCDTGPYHGLLAGFDAKTLELKRVFNATPNGGEGGIWQAGQGASADNDGNIYVITGNGSFDANKGGSNYGQAFVKLVPEDNGFKVSSWFTPYNYEALNIEDADLGGSGALLIPDTNLVIGGGKGGTFYLLDRDNMGGFNEKNDSQIVQSIDVAQKRHIHGSPAYWEGNNGRFIYVWAENKHLRAYKFNGATFDLPAFAESSMSAPDGMPGGFLSISAYGSKAGTGILWASHPASGDANQAVRPGILRAFDASDISKELWNSNENMARDDIGLFAKFASPTIANGKVYAATFSGQLVVYGLLPEAGSGTVPEAPAPVVAGTIYSFMSVLSNKCIDISASSTSNGAKVQQWDCNDSKAQKFMAEDAGQGIFRFKNVSSGKCLDVYKSGLEDGTKLQQWDCSGAANQSFKIERSIGNVVLIKTLQTDKCVDVENVSIDNGAVIHQWQCNGADNQRWIVKQ
;
A
#
# COMPACT_ATOMS: atom_id res chain seq x y z
N MET A 1 51.63 -7.23 56.40
CA MET A 1 51.67 -5.77 56.16
C MET A 1 51.99 -5.57 54.69
N SER A 2 50.95 -5.36 53.90
CA SER A 2 50.94 -5.50 52.44
C SER A 2 51.04 -4.14 51.74
N SER A 3 51.98 -4.07 50.80
CA SER A 3 52.36 -2.95 49.96
C SER A 3 51.46 -2.77 48.73
N PHE A 4 51.29 -1.52 48.32
CA PHE A 4 50.56 -0.98 47.15
C PHE A 4 50.71 -1.76 45.83
N PRO A 5 49.66 -1.83 44.97
CA PRO A 5 49.77 -2.37 43.62
C PRO A 5 49.96 -1.30 42.54
N ARG A 6 50.65 -1.76 41.49
CA ARG A 6 51.05 -1.11 40.23
C ARG A 6 49.94 -1.21 39.18
N GLN A 7 49.86 -0.22 38.31
CA GLN A 7 49.08 -0.24 37.05
C GLN A 7 49.45 -1.45 36.17
N LEU A 8 48.43 -2.07 35.55
CA LEU A 8 48.58 -3.10 34.52
C LEU A 8 47.76 -2.73 33.28
N ARG A 9 48.39 -3.01 32.15
CA ARG A 9 48.05 -2.65 30.77
C ARG A 9 46.89 -3.50 30.23
N SER A 10 46.19 -2.94 29.26
CA SER A 10 45.21 -3.61 28.40
C SER A 10 45.83 -4.74 27.55
N PRO A 11 45.08 -5.83 27.29
CA PRO A 11 45.34 -6.69 26.15
C PRO A 11 44.40 -6.33 24.98
N LEU A 12 44.97 -6.28 23.77
CA LEU A 12 44.24 -6.27 22.51
C LEU A 12 43.38 -7.54 22.40
N ALA A 13 42.09 -7.37 22.08
CA ALA A 13 41.24 -8.43 21.57
C ALA A 13 40.94 -8.13 20.09
N THR A 14 41.43 -9.00 19.22
CA THR A 14 41.21 -9.00 17.78
C THR A 14 39.73 -9.30 17.50
N GLY A 15 38.97 -8.30 17.04
CA GLY A 15 37.58 -8.47 16.65
C GLY A 15 37.46 -9.22 15.32
N LEU A 16 36.86 -10.40 15.36
CA LEU A 16 36.45 -11.16 14.18
C LEU A 16 35.24 -10.43 13.57
N PHE A 17 35.41 -9.74 12.45
CA PHE A 17 34.31 -9.21 11.66
C PHE A 17 33.58 -10.37 10.98
N LEU A 18 32.50 -10.86 11.62
CA LEU A 18 31.48 -11.65 10.95
C LEU A 18 30.70 -10.71 10.03
N GLY A 19 31.08 -10.68 8.75
CA GLY A 19 30.29 -10.04 7.71
C GLY A 19 28.93 -10.74 7.63
N THR A 20 27.88 -10.05 8.06
CA THR A 20 26.50 -10.45 7.80
C THR A 20 26.28 -10.37 6.29
N ALA A 21 26.22 -11.54 5.65
CA ALA A 21 25.75 -11.65 4.27
C ALA A 21 24.29 -11.18 4.24
N PHE A 22 24.05 -10.01 3.65
CA PHE A 22 22.71 -9.61 3.24
C PHE A 22 22.25 -10.59 2.18
N ILE A 23 21.36 -11.50 2.56
CA ILE A 23 20.58 -12.29 1.62
C ILE A 23 19.65 -11.27 0.94
N PHE A 24 19.98 -10.90 -0.30
CA PHE A 24 19.06 -10.17 -1.17
C PHE A 24 17.89 -11.12 -1.48
N SER A 25 16.75 -10.88 -0.82
CA SER A 25 15.46 -11.44 -1.23
C SER A 25 15.17 -10.99 -2.67
N ALA A 26 14.65 -11.89 -3.50
CA ALA A 26 14.15 -11.55 -4.81
C ALA A 26 13.09 -10.42 -4.67
N ALA A 27 13.20 -9.38 -5.51
CA ALA A 27 12.33 -8.22 -5.43
C ALA A 27 10.88 -8.62 -5.77
N HIS A 28 10.04 -8.78 -4.75
CA HIS A 28 8.59 -8.88 -4.88
C HIS A 28 8.04 -7.54 -5.40
N GLY A 29 6.94 -7.56 -6.16
CA GLY A 29 6.26 -6.32 -6.56
C GLY A 29 5.80 -5.49 -5.34
N PRO A 30 5.49 -4.18 -5.47
CA PRO A 30 4.92 -3.41 -4.38
C PRO A 30 3.69 -4.08 -3.77
N SER A 31 3.75 -4.38 -2.47
CA SER A 31 2.58 -4.76 -1.67
C SER A 31 1.93 -3.52 -1.04
N VAL A 32 0.62 -3.60 -0.84
CA VAL A 32 -0.16 -2.58 -0.12
C VAL A 32 -1.00 -3.31 0.92
N LEU A 33 -0.44 -3.46 2.12
CA LEU A 33 -0.97 -4.32 3.18
C LEU A 33 -1.79 -3.56 4.24
N THR A 34 -1.73 -2.24 4.22
CA THR A 34 -2.45 -1.37 5.15
C THR A 34 -2.82 -0.06 4.47
N GLN A 35 -3.78 0.65 5.06
CA GLN A 35 -4.18 1.97 4.58
C GLN A 35 -2.98 2.92 4.51
N HIS A 36 -2.87 3.67 3.42
CA HIS A 36 -1.77 4.62 3.17
C HIS A 36 -0.37 3.99 3.18
N ASN A 37 -0.30 2.73 2.75
CA ASN A 37 0.87 1.96 2.31
C ASN A 37 1.86 1.55 3.40
N ASN A 38 1.95 2.24 4.54
CA ASN A 38 2.82 1.84 5.66
C ASN A 38 2.36 2.40 7.00
N ASN A 39 2.96 1.91 8.09
CA ASN A 39 2.64 2.31 9.46
C ASN A 39 2.93 3.79 9.78
N ALA A 40 3.79 4.45 8.99
CA ALA A 40 4.02 5.89 9.09
C ALA A 40 2.95 6.73 8.37
N ARG A 41 2.05 6.07 7.62
CA ARG A 41 0.96 6.67 6.83
C ARG A 41 1.44 7.71 5.83
N THR A 42 2.52 7.39 5.12
CA THR A 42 3.12 8.32 4.15
C THR A 42 2.33 8.45 2.85
N GLY A 43 1.50 7.45 2.52
CA GLY A 43 0.78 7.40 1.25
C GLY A 43 1.65 7.13 0.04
N ALA A 44 2.92 6.75 0.21
CA ALA A 44 3.86 6.53 -0.90
C ALA A 44 4.15 5.05 -1.16
N VAL A 45 4.18 4.67 -2.45
CA VAL A 45 4.70 3.41 -2.98
C VAL A 45 5.95 3.73 -3.79
N LEU A 46 7.13 3.33 -3.28
CA LEU A 46 8.42 3.73 -3.85
C LEU A 46 9.08 2.64 -4.71
N GLN A 47 8.37 1.53 -4.93
CA GLN A 47 8.77 0.40 -5.75
C GLN A 47 8.05 0.39 -7.12
N GLU A 48 7.32 1.46 -7.47
CA GLU A 48 6.60 1.55 -8.75
C GLU A 48 7.57 1.92 -9.88
N VAL A 49 7.79 0.99 -10.79
CA VAL A 49 8.78 1.12 -11.89
C VAL A 49 8.16 1.31 -13.27
N GLN A 50 6.84 1.09 -13.41
CA GLN A 50 6.15 1.11 -14.69
C GLN A 50 5.54 2.48 -14.97
N LEU A 51 4.79 3.04 -14.02
CA LEU A 51 4.16 4.36 -14.19
C LEU A 51 5.20 5.48 -14.04
N ASN A 52 5.17 6.44 -14.96
CA ASN A 52 6.06 7.59 -14.96
C ASN A 52 5.45 8.77 -15.75
N LEU A 53 6.10 9.93 -15.69
CA LEU A 53 5.58 11.16 -16.30
C LEU A 53 5.40 11.09 -17.83
N LYS A 54 6.06 10.13 -18.51
CA LYS A 54 5.95 10.00 -19.98
C LYS A 54 4.74 9.17 -20.40
N ASN A 55 4.35 8.18 -19.62
CA ASN A 55 3.33 7.20 -20.02
C ASN A 55 1.99 7.36 -19.29
N VAL A 56 1.91 8.16 -18.23
CA VAL A 56 0.63 8.58 -17.65
C VAL A 56 0.14 9.82 -18.38
N ASN A 57 -0.70 9.61 -19.39
CA ASN A 57 -1.40 10.63 -20.17
C ASN A 57 -2.62 9.98 -20.86
N SER A 58 -3.54 10.76 -21.43
CA SER A 58 -4.79 10.25 -22.01
C SER A 58 -4.64 9.32 -23.22
N GLN A 59 -3.47 9.27 -23.86
CA GLN A 59 -3.19 8.38 -25.00
C GLN A 59 -2.73 7.00 -24.55
N SER A 60 -1.89 6.93 -23.52
CA SER A 60 -1.23 5.68 -23.09
C SER A 60 -1.68 5.16 -21.72
N PHE A 61 -2.52 5.88 -20.99
CA PHE A 61 -3.05 5.47 -19.68
C PHE A 61 -4.55 5.69 -19.61
N GLY A 62 -5.26 4.77 -18.95
CA GLY A 62 -6.70 4.82 -18.80
C GLY A 62 -7.26 3.61 -18.07
N LYS A 63 -8.59 3.48 -18.04
CA LYS A 63 -9.28 2.36 -17.40
C LYS A 63 -9.00 1.07 -18.17
N ILE A 64 -8.54 0.04 -17.48
CA ILE A 64 -8.22 -1.28 -18.03
C ILE A 64 -9.15 -2.38 -17.49
N GLY A 65 -9.93 -2.10 -16.46
CA GLY A 65 -10.82 -3.08 -15.86
C GLY A 65 -11.79 -2.50 -14.83
N ALA A 66 -12.82 -3.29 -14.52
CA ALA A 66 -13.71 -3.05 -13.39
C ALA A 66 -14.13 -4.39 -12.79
N LEU A 67 -14.05 -4.50 -11.46
CA LEU A 67 -14.31 -5.72 -10.71
C LEU A 67 -15.59 -5.52 -9.87
N PRO A 68 -16.68 -6.25 -10.17
CA PRO A 68 -17.97 -6.03 -9.54
C PRO A 68 -17.97 -6.47 -8.08
N VAL A 69 -18.55 -5.64 -7.21
CA VAL A 69 -18.77 -5.93 -5.79
C VAL A 69 -20.24 -5.71 -5.43
N ASP A 70 -20.65 -6.13 -4.24
CA ASP A 70 -22.06 -6.14 -3.84
C ASP A 70 -22.54 -4.85 -3.17
N ASP A 71 -21.63 -3.91 -2.85
CA ASP A 71 -21.97 -2.64 -2.21
C ASP A 71 -20.82 -1.62 -2.32
N GLN A 72 -20.98 -0.46 -1.68
CA GLN A 72 -20.01 0.63 -1.61
C GLN A 72 -18.67 0.20 -0.97
N ILE A 73 -17.57 0.69 -1.52
CA ILE A 73 -16.20 0.44 -1.04
C ILE A 73 -15.72 1.69 -0.29
N TYR A 74 -15.72 1.64 1.05
CA TYR A 74 -15.14 2.68 1.92
C TYR A 74 -13.69 2.37 2.32
N ALA A 75 -13.36 1.08 2.40
CA ALA A 75 -12.03 0.60 2.71
C ALA A 75 -11.11 0.78 1.49
N GLN A 76 -9.87 1.22 1.73
CA GLN A 76 -8.85 1.24 0.69
C GLN A 76 -8.56 -0.22 0.23
N PRO A 77 -8.54 -0.51 -1.08
CA PRO A 77 -8.17 -1.84 -1.59
C PRO A 77 -6.73 -2.19 -1.21
N LEU A 78 -6.49 -3.46 -0.88
CA LEU A 78 -5.17 -3.98 -0.49
C LEU A 78 -4.61 -4.90 -1.58
N ILE A 79 -3.28 -4.91 -1.76
CA ILE A 79 -2.60 -5.71 -2.78
C ILE A 79 -1.56 -6.61 -2.12
N VAL A 80 -1.63 -7.90 -2.41
CA VAL A 80 -0.60 -8.87 -2.03
C VAL A 80 -0.06 -9.53 -3.29
N PRO A 81 1.25 -9.38 -3.58
CA PRO A 81 1.86 -9.99 -4.75
C PRO A 81 2.13 -11.48 -4.56
N ASP A 82 2.34 -12.19 -5.67
CA ASP A 82 2.92 -13.54 -5.70
C ASP A 82 2.23 -14.58 -4.78
N MET A 83 0.90 -14.47 -4.63
CA MET A 83 0.13 -15.32 -3.72
C MET A 83 -0.06 -16.73 -4.26
N LYS A 84 0.23 -17.71 -3.41
CA LYS A 84 -0.04 -19.13 -3.67
C LYS A 84 -1.47 -19.49 -3.25
N ILE A 85 -2.38 -19.51 -4.22
CA ILE A 85 -3.76 -19.96 -4.02
C ILE A 85 -3.91 -21.37 -4.57
N ALA A 86 -4.57 -22.25 -3.81
CA ALA A 86 -4.73 -23.65 -4.16
C ALA A 86 -5.34 -23.83 -5.57
N GLY A 87 -4.69 -24.65 -6.40
CA GLY A 87 -5.13 -24.92 -7.77
C GLY A 87 -4.83 -23.82 -8.78
N ARG A 88 -3.96 -22.85 -8.44
CA ARG A 88 -3.52 -21.78 -9.34
C ARG A 88 -2.00 -21.64 -9.31
N GLU A 89 -1.46 -21.05 -10.38
CA GLU A 89 -0.11 -20.48 -10.35
C GLU A 89 -0.07 -19.29 -9.39
N GLU A 90 1.12 -18.81 -9.05
CA GLU A 90 1.26 -17.59 -8.22
C GLU A 90 0.54 -16.41 -8.90
N VAL A 91 -0.29 -15.70 -8.15
CA VAL A 91 -1.11 -14.58 -8.66
C VAL A 91 -0.95 -13.35 -7.78
N ASN A 92 -0.93 -12.16 -8.39
CA ASN A 92 -1.14 -10.94 -7.61
C ASN A 92 -2.63 -10.85 -7.24
N VAL A 93 -2.93 -10.52 -5.98
CA VAL A 93 -4.31 -10.49 -5.48
C VAL A 93 -4.68 -9.10 -5.00
N VAL A 94 -5.83 -8.60 -5.46
CA VAL A 94 -6.46 -7.41 -4.90
C VAL A 94 -7.62 -7.81 -3.99
N TYR A 95 -7.55 -7.32 -2.75
CA TYR A 95 -8.58 -7.53 -1.74
C TYR A 95 -9.47 -6.31 -1.61
N VAL A 96 -10.78 -6.55 -1.59
CA VAL A 96 -11.80 -5.49 -1.50
C VAL A 96 -12.79 -5.83 -0.42
N ALA A 97 -13.01 -4.90 0.51
CA ALA A 97 -14.04 -5.00 1.55
C ALA A 97 -15.18 -4.01 1.28
N THR A 98 -16.41 -4.43 1.52
CA THR A 98 -17.63 -3.62 1.28
C THR A 98 -18.43 -3.43 2.55
N VAL A 99 -19.23 -2.36 2.57
CA VAL A 99 -20.16 -2.07 3.67
C VAL A 99 -21.30 -3.09 3.81
N ASN A 100 -21.46 -4.01 2.85
CA ASN A 100 -22.33 -5.18 2.99
C ASN A 100 -21.66 -6.35 3.73
N ASN A 101 -20.56 -6.11 4.44
CA ASN A 101 -19.78 -7.14 5.15
C ASN A 101 -19.29 -8.24 4.20
N SER A 102 -18.90 -7.90 2.96
CA SER A 102 -18.23 -8.83 2.06
C SER A 102 -16.75 -8.52 1.96
N VAL A 103 -15.93 -9.56 1.87
CA VAL A 103 -14.53 -9.48 1.45
C VAL A 103 -14.37 -10.30 0.17
N TYR A 104 -13.69 -9.71 -0.81
CA TYR A 104 -13.38 -10.28 -2.10
C TYR A 104 -11.87 -10.41 -2.27
N ALA A 105 -11.43 -11.47 -2.92
CA ALA A 105 -10.11 -11.57 -3.52
C ALA A 105 -10.27 -11.68 -5.04
N PHE A 106 -9.69 -10.76 -5.79
CA PHE A 106 -9.66 -10.81 -7.25
C PHE A 106 -8.25 -11.01 -7.77
N ASP A 107 -8.15 -11.64 -8.94
CA ASP A 107 -6.94 -11.63 -9.74
C ASP A 107 -6.58 -10.18 -10.10
N ALA A 108 -5.37 -9.75 -9.74
CA ALA A 108 -4.91 -8.40 -9.96
C ALA A 108 -4.17 -8.22 -11.29
N ASP A 109 -4.06 -9.29 -12.10
CA ASP A 109 -3.37 -9.31 -13.39
C ASP A 109 -4.30 -9.55 -14.59
N ASP A 110 -5.46 -10.20 -14.38
CA ASP A 110 -6.43 -10.48 -15.45
C ASP A 110 -7.83 -9.91 -15.13
N PHE A 111 -8.06 -8.66 -15.52
CA PHE A 111 -9.35 -7.97 -15.34
C PHE A 111 -10.45 -8.38 -16.33
N SER A 112 -10.15 -9.27 -17.29
CA SER A 112 -11.20 -9.90 -18.09
C SER A 112 -12.00 -10.91 -17.27
N LYS A 113 -11.40 -11.45 -16.19
CA LYS A 113 -12.03 -12.33 -15.22
C LYS A 113 -12.62 -11.52 -14.07
N THR A 114 -13.91 -11.26 -14.16
CA THR A 114 -14.65 -10.53 -13.11
C THR A 114 -15.12 -11.42 -11.95
N THR A 115 -14.92 -12.73 -12.03
CA THR A 115 -15.23 -13.66 -10.94
C THR A 115 -14.10 -13.61 -9.91
N PRO A 116 -14.40 -13.34 -8.63
CA PRO A 116 -13.37 -13.34 -7.60
C PRO A 116 -12.75 -14.73 -7.45
N LEU A 117 -11.47 -14.76 -7.06
CA LEU A 117 -10.76 -15.96 -6.62
C LEU A 117 -11.53 -16.65 -5.50
N TRP A 118 -12.01 -15.84 -4.55
CA TRP A 118 -12.99 -16.20 -3.55
C TRP A 118 -13.74 -14.95 -3.07
N LYS A 119 -14.95 -15.15 -2.56
CA LYS A 119 -15.75 -14.13 -1.88
C LYS A 119 -16.32 -14.73 -0.61
N LYS A 120 -16.32 -13.95 0.48
CA LYS A 120 -17.04 -14.30 1.70
C LYS A 120 -17.88 -13.13 2.20
N ASN A 121 -19.13 -13.41 2.55
CA ASN A 121 -20.03 -12.45 3.20
C ASN A 121 -20.23 -12.89 4.66
N TYR A 122 -20.05 -11.97 5.60
CA TYR A 122 -20.09 -12.23 7.04
C TYR A 122 -21.44 -11.91 7.68
N ASN A 123 -22.50 -11.81 6.87
CA ASN A 123 -23.87 -11.79 7.35
C ASN A 123 -24.46 -13.20 7.35
N ASP A 124 -25.58 -13.35 8.06
CA ASP A 124 -26.40 -14.56 8.02
C ASP A 124 -27.89 -14.16 8.02
N PRO A 125 -28.42 -13.72 6.86
CA PRO A 125 -29.79 -13.24 6.76
C PRO A 125 -30.82 -14.31 7.11
N ALA A 126 -30.51 -15.60 6.92
CA ALA A 126 -31.39 -16.70 7.27
C ALA A 126 -31.65 -16.76 8.79
N ASN A 127 -30.66 -16.36 9.59
CA ASN A 127 -30.77 -16.21 11.04
C ASN A 127 -30.96 -14.74 11.49
N GLY A 128 -31.32 -13.84 10.57
CA GLY A 128 -31.61 -12.44 10.86
C GLY A 128 -30.39 -11.57 11.18
N ILE A 129 -29.18 -12.04 10.89
CA ILE A 129 -27.93 -11.26 11.02
C ILE A 129 -27.71 -10.50 9.72
N VAL A 130 -27.79 -9.18 9.79
CA VAL A 130 -27.68 -8.26 8.64
C VAL A 130 -26.65 -7.16 8.93
N PRO A 131 -26.11 -6.46 7.92
CA PRO A 131 -25.26 -5.32 8.18
C PRO A 131 -26.04 -4.23 8.92
N VAL A 132 -25.35 -3.50 9.82
CA VAL A 132 -25.91 -2.28 10.42
C VAL A 132 -26.15 -1.26 9.31
N LYS A 133 -27.21 -0.45 9.41
CA LYS A 133 -27.50 0.65 8.49
C LYS A 133 -27.29 2.01 9.12
N ASN A 134 -27.04 3.04 8.32
CA ASN A 134 -26.93 4.42 8.78
C ASN A 134 -28.16 4.86 9.61
N THR A 135 -29.36 4.36 9.30
CA THR A 135 -30.59 4.64 10.06
C THR A 135 -30.69 3.92 11.41
N ASP A 136 -29.82 2.94 11.66
CA ASP A 136 -29.80 2.22 12.93
C ASP A 136 -29.02 2.97 14.02
N VAL A 137 -28.13 3.89 13.62
CA VAL A 137 -27.17 4.58 14.49
C VAL A 137 -27.58 6.02 14.76
N GLY A 138 -28.49 6.22 15.72
CA GLY A 138 -28.89 7.55 16.20
C GLY A 138 -29.73 8.39 15.23
N GLN A 139 -30.31 9.48 15.72
CA GLN A 139 -31.10 10.44 14.91
C GLN A 139 -30.40 11.79 14.73
N ASN A 140 -29.22 11.99 15.32
CA ASN A 140 -28.49 13.27 15.27
C ASN A 140 -28.09 13.66 13.85
N CYS A 141 -28.04 12.71 12.92
CA CYS A 141 -27.80 13.00 11.51
C CYS A 141 -28.94 13.82 10.88
N GLY A 142 -30.18 13.81 11.37
CA GLY A 142 -31.28 14.50 10.68
C GLY A 142 -31.39 14.09 9.20
N THR A 143 -31.16 15.03 8.27
CA THR A 143 -31.09 14.79 6.82
C THR A 143 -29.70 14.44 6.28
N TYR A 144 -28.67 14.51 7.11
CA TYR A 144 -27.28 14.20 6.79
C TYR A 144 -27.13 12.73 6.38
N LYS A 145 -26.48 12.49 5.23
CA LYS A 145 -26.30 11.16 4.63
C LYS A 145 -24.82 10.85 4.42
N ASP A 146 -24.05 10.85 5.50
CA ASP A 146 -22.62 10.50 5.42
C ASP A 146 -22.42 9.11 4.82
N PHE A 147 -23.15 8.13 5.36
CA PHE A 147 -23.27 6.78 4.83
C PHE A 147 -24.65 6.62 4.20
N SER A 148 -24.69 6.09 2.97
CA SER A 148 -25.93 5.81 2.26
C SER A 148 -26.23 4.32 2.30
N GLY A 149 -26.96 3.85 3.33
CA GLY A 149 -27.35 2.45 3.47
C GLY A 149 -26.54 1.71 4.52
N ASN A 150 -25.86 0.64 4.11
CA ASN A 150 -25.14 -0.24 5.03
C ASN A 150 -23.87 0.44 5.59
N ILE A 151 -23.50 0.09 6.81
CA ILE A 151 -22.31 0.52 7.55
C ILE A 151 -21.63 -0.69 8.21
N GLY A 152 -21.34 -1.69 7.37
CA GLY A 152 -20.61 -2.91 7.73
C GLY A 152 -19.11 -2.68 7.88
N ILE A 153 -18.30 -3.30 7.01
CA ILE A 153 -16.85 -3.08 6.95
C ILE A 153 -16.60 -1.71 6.33
N VAL A 154 -16.21 -0.74 7.16
CA VAL A 154 -15.90 0.63 6.75
C VAL A 154 -14.39 0.90 6.86
N GLY A 155 -13.79 0.61 8.02
CA GLY A 155 -12.35 0.76 8.22
C GLY A 155 -11.56 -0.15 7.30
N THR A 156 -10.48 0.36 6.73
CA THR A 156 -9.59 -0.44 5.88
C THR A 156 -8.98 -1.59 6.70
N PRO A 157 -9.05 -2.85 6.21
CA PRO A 157 -8.35 -3.98 6.81
C PRO A 157 -6.84 -3.77 6.93
N VAL A 158 -6.17 -4.65 7.67
CA VAL A 158 -4.71 -4.80 7.63
C VAL A 158 -4.35 -6.25 7.36
N ILE A 159 -3.33 -6.47 6.53
CA ILE A 159 -2.80 -7.80 6.20
C ILE A 159 -1.44 -7.97 6.88
N ASP A 160 -1.30 -9.10 7.56
CA ASP A 160 -0.02 -9.69 7.96
C ASP A 160 0.41 -10.67 6.87
N ASP A 161 1.42 -10.30 6.09
CA ASP A 161 1.96 -11.11 5.00
C ASP A 161 2.86 -12.24 5.50
N GLU A 162 3.38 -12.19 6.73
CA GLU A 162 4.14 -13.29 7.32
C GLU A 162 3.23 -14.49 7.62
N THR A 163 1.98 -14.22 7.99
CA THR A 163 1.00 -15.24 8.38
C THR A 163 -0.14 -15.42 7.38
N ASP A 164 -0.11 -14.75 6.22
CA ASP A 164 -1.20 -14.71 5.24
C ASP A 164 -2.56 -14.35 5.89
N THR A 165 -2.57 -13.43 6.86
CA THR A 165 -3.78 -13.14 7.66
C THR A 165 -4.29 -11.72 7.44
N MET A 166 -5.58 -11.59 7.11
CA MET A 166 -6.26 -10.29 7.07
C MET A 166 -7.11 -10.08 8.31
N TYR A 167 -6.99 -8.90 8.89
CA TYR A 167 -7.72 -8.45 10.07
C TYR A 167 -8.68 -7.31 9.71
N PHE A 168 -9.92 -7.37 10.19
CA PHE A 168 -10.95 -6.35 9.94
C PHE A 168 -12.09 -6.41 10.95
N VAL A 169 -12.93 -5.37 10.95
CA VAL A 169 -14.11 -5.28 11.83
C VAL A 169 -15.39 -5.37 11.01
N VAL A 170 -16.28 -6.25 11.45
CA VAL A 170 -17.62 -6.44 10.88
C VAL A 170 -18.66 -5.91 11.86
N ARG A 171 -19.63 -5.15 11.36
CA ARG A 171 -20.75 -4.63 12.16
C ARG A 171 -22.04 -5.29 11.73
N THR A 172 -22.74 -5.91 12.68
CA THR A 172 -24.00 -6.61 12.42
C THR A 172 -25.11 -6.18 13.37
N LYS A 173 -26.34 -6.39 12.89
CA LYS A 173 -27.57 -6.23 13.63
C LYS A 173 -28.35 -7.55 13.58
N GLN A 174 -28.86 -7.97 14.73
CA GLN A 174 -29.78 -9.10 14.86
C GLN A 174 -30.84 -8.76 15.91
N ASN A 175 -32.13 -8.81 15.55
CA ASN A 175 -33.24 -8.51 16.47
C ASN A 175 -33.06 -7.19 17.26
N ASN A 176 -32.62 -6.12 16.57
CA ASN A 176 -32.27 -4.80 17.15
C ASN A 176 -31.14 -4.78 18.19
N LYS A 177 -30.38 -5.87 18.31
CA LYS A 177 -29.09 -5.90 19.01
C LYS A 177 -27.97 -5.66 18.00
N TYR A 178 -26.98 -4.88 18.41
CA TYR A 178 -25.86 -4.46 17.58
C TYR A 178 -24.58 -5.09 18.11
N SER A 179 -23.76 -5.61 17.21
CA SER A 179 -22.49 -6.25 17.54
C SER A 179 -21.40 -5.80 16.60
N GLN A 180 -20.18 -5.73 17.12
CA GLN A 180 -18.97 -5.57 16.31
C GLN A 180 -18.06 -6.76 16.55
N TRP A 181 -17.54 -7.32 15.47
CA TRP A 181 -16.77 -8.54 15.47
C TRP A 181 -15.38 -8.26 14.89
N PHE A 182 -14.35 -8.67 15.62
CA PHE A 182 -12.99 -8.66 15.14
C PHE A 182 -12.70 -9.98 14.43
N HIS A 183 -12.45 -9.90 13.13
CA HIS A 183 -12.16 -11.05 12.27
C HIS A 183 -10.67 -11.13 11.96
N ALA A 184 -10.18 -12.35 11.85
CA ALA A 184 -8.90 -12.71 11.26
C ALA A 184 -9.15 -13.87 10.29
N ILE A 185 -8.79 -13.70 9.00
CA ILE A 185 -9.01 -14.71 7.97
C ILE A 185 -7.72 -15.06 7.22
N ASP A 186 -7.63 -16.28 6.71
CA ASP A 186 -6.62 -16.65 5.73
C ASP A 186 -6.93 -15.98 4.39
N ILE A 187 -5.98 -15.23 3.84
CA ILE A 187 -6.18 -14.46 2.61
C ILE A 187 -6.21 -15.32 1.34
N LYS A 188 -5.86 -16.62 1.44
CA LYS A 188 -5.86 -17.55 0.30
C LYS A 188 -7.26 -18.07 -0.04
N ASP A 189 -8.15 -18.16 0.94
CA ASP A 189 -9.49 -18.75 0.77
C ASP A 189 -10.60 -18.06 1.57
N GLY A 190 -10.27 -17.09 2.42
CA GLY A 190 -11.21 -16.39 3.29
C GLY A 190 -11.68 -17.20 4.51
N ALA A 191 -11.04 -18.33 4.83
CA ALA A 191 -11.35 -19.12 6.01
C ALA A 191 -11.03 -18.34 7.30
N GLU A 192 -11.86 -18.48 8.34
CA GLU A 192 -11.56 -17.88 9.65
C GLU A 192 -10.30 -18.52 10.25
N ARG A 193 -9.42 -17.70 10.83
CA ARG A 193 -8.33 -18.19 11.68
C ARG A 193 -8.88 -18.74 12.99
N ALA A 194 -8.09 -19.59 13.65
CA ALA A 194 -8.47 -20.14 14.95
C ALA A 194 -8.72 -19.01 15.97
N GLY A 195 -9.84 -19.06 16.69
CA GLY A 195 -10.27 -18.01 17.63
C GLY A 195 -11.06 -16.87 16.99
N SER A 196 -11.16 -16.83 15.66
CA SER A 196 -11.96 -15.85 14.92
C SER A 196 -13.38 -16.33 14.61
N PRO A 197 -14.39 -15.44 14.59
CA PRO A 197 -14.32 -14.04 15.02
C PRO A 197 -14.42 -13.88 16.55
N LYS A 198 -13.94 -12.75 17.05
CA LYS A 198 -14.04 -12.35 18.46
C LYS A 198 -15.01 -11.18 18.62
N LEU A 199 -15.94 -11.26 19.58
CA LEU A 199 -16.82 -10.14 19.90
C LEU A 199 -15.99 -8.98 20.51
N ILE A 200 -16.21 -7.77 20.01
CA ILE A 200 -15.68 -6.55 20.62
C ILE A 200 -16.64 -6.12 21.72
N ASP A 201 -16.30 -6.48 22.94
CA ASP A 201 -17.04 -6.13 24.15
C ASP A 201 -16.04 -5.90 25.29
N PHE A 202 -15.78 -4.63 25.59
CA PHE A 202 -14.85 -4.23 26.63
C PHE A 202 -15.40 -3.07 27.44
N THR A 203 -14.71 -2.74 28.53
CA THR A 203 -15.06 -1.63 29.41
C THR A 203 -13.81 -0.83 29.72
N THR A 204 -13.93 0.48 29.80
CA THR A 204 -12.84 1.39 30.20
C THR A 204 -13.13 2.00 31.56
N ALA A 205 -12.10 2.40 32.29
CA ALA A 205 -12.28 3.15 33.54
C ALA A 205 -12.65 4.60 33.25
N GLY A 206 -13.59 5.16 34.01
CA GLY A 206 -14.05 6.53 33.79
C GLY A 206 -15.43 6.84 34.38
N ASN A 207 -15.66 8.12 34.67
CA ASN A 207 -16.96 8.64 35.11
C ASN A 207 -17.63 9.56 34.06
N GLY A 208 -17.13 9.53 32.83
CA GLY A 208 -17.65 10.31 31.72
C GLY A 208 -19.04 9.87 31.24
N GLU A 209 -19.45 10.40 30.09
CA GLU A 209 -20.72 10.07 29.46
C GLU A 209 -20.86 8.55 29.23
N GLY A 210 -22.07 8.01 29.44
CA GLY A 210 -22.29 6.57 29.30
C GLY A 210 -21.67 5.70 30.40
N SER A 211 -21.15 6.28 31.48
CA SER A 211 -20.70 5.52 32.66
C SER A 211 -21.82 4.71 33.31
N ASP A 212 -21.48 3.55 33.88
CA ASP A 212 -22.38 2.71 34.68
C ASP A 212 -22.64 3.26 36.10
N GLY A 213 -21.93 4.33 36.50
CA GLY A 213 -22.00 4.91 37.84
C GLY A 213 -21.12 4.18 38.87
N GLN A 214 -20.31 3.21 38.44
CA GLN A 214 -19.32 2.49 39.24
C GLN A 214 -17.88 2.75 38.74
N GLY A 215 -17.67 3.87 38.03
CA GLY A 215 -16.36 4.27 37.50
C GLY A 215 -15.93 3.50 36.26
N LYS A 216 -16.89 2.95 35.51
CA LYS A 216 -16.65 2.20 34.28
C LYS A 216 -17.54 2.71 33.15
N ILE A 217 -17.03 2.61 31.92
CA ILE A 217 -17.73 2.99 30.68
C ILE A 217 -17.72 1.78 29.75
N PRO A 218 -18.86 1.08 29.56
CA PRO A 218 -18.97 -0.06 28.67
C PRO A 218 -18.92 0.35 27.20
N PHE A 219 -18.40 -0.52 26.34
CA PHE A 219 -18.37 -0.32 24.89
C PHE A 219 -19.79 -0.38 24.31
N ASP A 220 -20.21 0.68 23.61
CA ASP A 220 -21.49 0.71 22.90
C ASP A 220 -21.30 0.31 21.43
N SER A 221 -21.57 -0.97 21.12
CA SER A 221 -21.48 -1.51 19.75
C SER A 221 -22.37 -0.80 18.72
N ARG A 222 -23.42 -0.10 19.16
CA ARG A 222 -24.31 0.66 18.28
C ARG A 222 -23.69 2.02 17.95
N LYS A 223 -23.20 2.75 18.95
CA LYS A 223 -22.78 4.16 18.81
C LYS A 223 -21.31 4.35 18.45
N GLN A 224 -20.44 3.43 18.87
CA GLN A 224 -19.02 3.48 18.54
C GLN A 224 -18.81 3.05 17.10
N ASN A 225 -18.67 3.99 16.19
CA ASN A 225 -18.49 3.77 14.76
C ASN A 225 -17.02 3.44 14.42
N GLN A 226 -16.78 2.22 13.94
CA GLN A 226 -15.48 1.77 13.47
C GLN A 226 -15.32 2.17 12.00
N ARG A 227 -14.63 3.28 11.74
CA ARG A 227 -14.27 3.75 10.39
C ARG A 227 -12.78 3.92 10.16
N THR A 228 -12.02 4.00 11.24
CA THR A 228 -10.56 4.16 11.26
C THR A 228 -9.92 2.88 10.72
N ALA A 229 -8.98 2.98 9.79
CA ALA A 229 -8.26 1.79 9.31
C ALA A 229 -7.49 1.09 10.44
N LEU A 230 -7.24 -0.20 10.26
CA LEU A 230 -6.49 -0.99 11.22
C LEU A 230 -4.98 -0.74 11.07
N LEU A 231 -4.26 -0.97 12.16
CA LEU A 231 -2.81 -0.91 12.26
C LEU A 231 -2.30 -2.23 12.81
N LEU A 232 -1.34 -2.87 12.14
CA LEU A 232 -0.58 -3.98 12.71
C LEU A 232 0.79 -3.46 13.14
N SER A 233 1.11 -3.59 14.42
CA SER A 233 2.43 -3.21 14.96
C SER A 233 2.81 -4.14 16.10
N GLN A 234 4.02 -4.71 16.01
CA GLN A 234 4.61 -5.57 17.05
C GLN A 234 3.65 -6.70 17.51
N GLY A 235 3.06 -7.42 16.55
CA GLY A 235 2.13 -8.52 16.81
C GLY A 235 0.80 -8.12 17.45
N THR A 236 0.45 -6.83 17.44
CA THR A 236 -0.82 -6.31 17.96
C THR A 236 -1.56 -5.56 16.86
N VAL A 237 -2.85 -5.87 16.68
CA VAL A 237 -3.75 -5.17 15.77
C VAL A 237 -4.49 -4.09 16.54
N TYR A 238 -4.29 -2.84 16.14
CA TYR A 238 -4.93 -1.67 16.71
C TYR A 238 -6.05 -1.16 15.82
N MET A 239 -7.13 -0.71 16.43
CA MET A 239 -8.27 -0.12 15.73
C MET A 239 -8.93 0.97 16.59
N GLY A 240 -9.43 2.01 15.93
CA GLY A 240 -10.02 3.18 16.57
C GLY A 240 -11.52 3.34 16.33
N TRP A 241 -12.19 4.07 17.23
CA TRP A 241 -13.61 4.41 17.12
C TRP A 241 -13.86 5.90 17.36
N ALA A 242 -14.94 6.36 16.74
CA ALA A 242 -15.57 7.65 16.95
C ALA A 242 -17.09 7.49 16.88
N SER A 243 -17.86 8.57 16.87
CA SER A 243 -19.31 8.47 16.64
C SER A 243 -19.69 8.36 15.16
N HIS A 244 -20.95 8.02 14.93
CA HIS A 244 -21.67 8.36 13.72
C HIS A 244 -22.57 9.59 14.02
N CYS A 245 -22.31 10.70 13.33
CA CYS A 245 -23.02 11.99 13.51
C CYS A 245 -23.09 12.48 14.96
N ASP A 246 -22.00 12.32 15.73
CA ASP A 246 -21.94 12.74 17.14
C ASP A 246 -23.13 12.24 17.98
N THR A 247 -23.61 11.04 17.67
CA THR A 247 -24.63 10.36 18.47
C THR A 247 -24.01 9.89 19.78
N GLY A 248 -24.27 10.64 20.86
CA GLY A 248 -23.83 10.34 22.21
C GLY A 248 -24.63 9.25 22.95
N PRO A 249 -24.09 8.68 24.04
CA PRO A 249 -22.73 8.88 24.49
C PRO A 249 -21.74 8.13 23.59
N TYR A 250 -20.57 8.70 23.37
CA TYR A 250 -19.47 8.07 22.66
C TYR A 250 -18.14 8.64 23.15
N HIS A 251 -17.05 7.93 22.85
CA HIS A 251 -15.69 8.31 23.21
C HIS A 251 -14.73 8.02 22.06
N GLY A 252 -13.66 8.80 21.94
CA GLY A 252 -12.48 8.36 21.20
C GLY A 252 -11.87 7.13 21.85
N LEU A 253 -11.91 5.99 21.17
CA LEU A 253 -11.34 4.74 21.67
C LEU A 253 -10.26 4.25 20.71
N LEU A 254 -9.18 3.70 21.26
CA LEU A 254 -8.20 2.89 20.54
C LEU A 254 -7.97 1.59 21.32
N ALA A 255 -8.24 0.45 20.71
CA ALA A 255 -8.00 -0.86 21.33
C ALA A 255 -6.93 -1.63 20.56
N GLY A 256 -6.10 -2.37 21.28
CA GLY A 256 -5.09 -3.28 20.74
C GLY A 256 -5.43 -4.72 21.09
N PHE A 257 -5.48 -5.58 20.08
CA PHE A 257 -5.73 -7.01 20.19
C PHE A 257 -4.51 -7.80 19.76
N ASP A 258 -4.23 -8.91 20.42
CA ASP A 258 -3.17 -9.81 20.02
C ASP A 258 -3.46 -10.40 18.63
N ALA A 259 -2.53 -10.27 17.68
CA ALA A 259 -2.77 -10.69 16.31
C ALA A 259 -2.96 -12.22 16.18
N LYS A 260 -2.40 -13.00 17.12
CA LYS A 260 -2.48 -14.46 17.08
C LYS A 260 -3.72 -15.00 17.78
N THR A 261 -4.07 -14.44 18.95
CA THR A 261 -5.17 -14.98 19.77
C THR A 261 -6.47 -14.18 19.66
N LEU A 262 -6.41 -12.98 19.09
CA LEU A 262 -7.50 -11.99 19.04
C LEU A 262 -7.97 -11.51 20.41
N GLU A 263 -7.23 -11.81 21.48
CA GLU A 263 -7.56 -11.34 22.82
C GLU A 263 -7.23 -9.86 22.96
N LEU A 264 -8.09 -9.14 23.68
CA LEU A 264 -7.87 -7.74 24.01
C LEU A 264 -6.64 -7.61 24.91
N LYS A 265 -5.70 -6.73 24.54
CA LYS A 265 -4.51 -6.42 25.35
C LYS A 265 -4.64 -5.10 26.10
N ARG A 266 -5.24 -4.10 25.44
CA ARG A 266 -5.20 -2.71 25.91
C ARG A 266 -6.25 -1.85 25.26
N VAL A 267 -6.72 -0.84 25.98
CA VAL A 267 -7.65 0.18 25.50
C VAL A 267 -7.21 1.55 26.00
N PHE A 268 -7.20 2.53 25.10
CA PHE A 268 -7.14 3.94 25.41
C PHE A 268 -8.53 4.55 25.21
N ASN A 269 -8.98 5.33 26.19
CA ASN A 269 -10.15 6.20 26.10
C ASN A 269 -9.64 7.64 26.14
N ALA A 270 -9.97 8.43 25.11
CA ALA A 270 -9.53 9.80 24.97
C ALA A 270 -10.23 10.75 25.95
N THR A 271 -11.43 10.41 26.44
CA THR A 271 -12.27 11.29 27.26
C THR A 271 -12.93 10.54 28.42
N PRO A 272 -12.15 9.79 29.25
CA PRO A 272 -12.70 8.86 30.25
C PRO A 272 -13.51 9.55 31.35
N ASN A 273 -13.32 10.86 31.58
CA ASN A 273 -14.07 11.63 32.57
C ASN A 273 -14.90 12.76 31.93
N GLY A 274 -15.08 12.71 30.60
CA GLY A 274 -15.85 13.67 29.82
C GLY A 274 -16.70 12.95 28.79
N GLY A 275 -16.79 13.47 27.57
CA GLY A 275 -17.44 12.84 26.43
C GLY A 275 -16.77 13.19 25.11
N GLU A 276 -17.17 12.51 24.03
CA GLU A 276 -16.73 12.75 22.66
C GLU A 276 -15.23 12.42 22.43
N GLY A 277 -14.50 13.24 21.67
CA GLY A 277 -13.07 13.06 21.40
C GLY A 277 -12.77 11.98 20.37
N GLY A 278 -13.68 11.75 19.41
CA GLY A 278 -13.64 10.61 18.50
C GLY A 278 -12.31 10.43 17.75
N ILE A 279 -11.80 9.21 17.62
CA ILE A 279 -10.61 8.88 16.83
C ILE A 279 -11.09 8.38 15.48
N TRP A 280 -11.31 9.29 14.54
CA TRP A 280 -11.84 8.96 13.20
C TRP A 280 -10.89 9.17 12.04
N GLN A 281 -9.98 10.16 12.13
CA GLN A 281 -8.83 10.33 11.24
C GLN A 281 -9.14 10.30 9.74
N ALA A 282 -10.36 10.68 9.34
CA ALA A 282 -10.90 10.48 7.99
C ALA A 282 -10.61 9.10 7.38
N GLY A 283 -10.75 8.04 8.18
CA GLY A 283 -10.49 6.67 7.74
C GLY A 283 -9.02 6.27 7.78
N GLN A 284 -8.08 7.19 8.04
CA GLN A 284 -6.69 6.86 8.26
C GLN A 284 -6.52 6.01 9.52
N GLY A 285 -5.67 4.98 9.44
CA GLY A 285 -5.30 4.22 10.62
C GLY A 285 -4.44 5.03 11.58
N ALA A 286 -4.34 4.59 12.82
CA ALA A 286 -3.29 5.07 13.73
C ALA A 286 -1.91 4.84 13.09
N SER A 287 -0.96 5.71 13.41
CA SER A 287 0.41 5.58 12.91
C SER A 287 1.28 4.95 13.99
N ALA A 288 2.34 4.25 13.58
CA ALA A 288 3.32 3.68 14.49
C ALA A 288 4.75 3.97 14.05
N ASP A 289 5.61 4.25 15.01
CA ASP A 289 7.05 4.24 14.81
C ASP A 289 7.64 2.83 15.02
N ASN A 290 8.94 2.69 14.77
CA ASN A 290 9.64 1.41 14.86
C ASN A 290 9.73 0.86 16.29
N ASP A 291 9.59 1.73 17.31
CA ASP A 291 9.56 1.34 18.72
C ASP A 291 8.17 0.82 19.13
N GLY A 292 7.17 0.91 18.24
CA GLY A 292 5.79 0.51 18.49
C GLY A 292 4.96 1.56 19.21
N ASN A 293 5.44 2.81 19.35
CA ASN A 293 4.62 3.90 19.86
C ASN A 293 3.54 4.22 18.84
N ILE A 294 2.33 4.51 19.33
CA ILE A 294 1.15 4.74 18.51
C ILE A 294 0.76 6.22 18.55
N TYR A 295 0.40 6.77 17.40
CA TYR A 295 0.05 8.17 17.24
C TYR A 295 -1.38 8.27 16.70
N VAL A 296 -2.21 9.02 17.42
CA VAL A 296 -3.60 9.30 17.05
C VAL A 296 -3.90 10.79 17.20
N ILE A 297 -4.90 11.26 16.46
CA ILE A 297 -5.47 12.60 16.62
C ILE A 297 -6.95 12.47 16.94
N THR A 298 -7.41 13.13 17.99
CA THR A 298 -8.79 13.12 18.45
C THR A 298 -9.59 14.29 17.88
N GLY A 299 -10.90 14.07 17.77
CA GLY A 299 -11.89 15.06 17.35
C GLY A 299 -12.33 16.01 18.45
N ASN A 300 -13.42 16.75 18.19
CA ASN A 300 -14.06 17.58 19.21
C ASN A 300 -14.42 16.77 20.45
N GLY A 301 -14.23 17.37 21.62
CA GLY A 301 -14.59 16.75 22.89
C GLY A 301 -13.97 17.38 24.11
N SER A 302 -14.24 16.76 25.27
CA SER A 302 -13.74 17.23 26.57
C SER A 302 -12.21 17.25 26.62
N PHE A 303 -11.63 18.31 27.18
CA PHE A 303 -10.19 18.46 27.36
C PHE A 303 -9.86 19.03 28.75
N ASP A 304 -8.95 18.38 29.46
CA ASP A 304 -8.44 18.83 30.76
C ASP A 304 -7.02 18.35 31.08
N ALA A 305 -6.29 17.79 30.09
CA ALA A 305 -4.92 17.32 30.27
C ALA A 305 -3.97 18.44 30.74
N ASN A 306 -4.24 19.69 30.35
CA ASN A 306 -3.50 20.87 30.83
C ASN A 306 -3.68 21.16 32.33
N LYS A 307 -4.71 20.59 32.97
CA LYS A 307 -5.02 20.72 34.40
C LYS A 307 -4.67 19.44 35.18
N GLY A 308 -3.93 18.51 34.57
CA GLY A 308 -3.61 17.21 35.15
C GLY A 308 -4.74 16.19 35.06
N GLY A 309 -5.78 16.46 34.27
CA GLY A 309 -6.82 15.50 33.95
C GLY A 309 -6.38 14.52 32.85
N SER A 310 -7.33 13.70 32.40
CA SER A 310 -7.09 12.61 31.45
C SER A 310 -7.96 12.69 30.20
N ASN A 311 -8.59 13.83 29.94
CA ASN A 311 -9.36 14.09 28.74
C ASN A 311 -8.51 14.82 27.69
N TYR A 312 -8.47 14.26 26.49
CA TYR A 312 -7.63 14.62 25.35
C TYR A 312 -8.47 14.91 24.10
N GLY A 313 -9.56 15.69 24.21
CA GLY A 313 -10.28 16.22 23.05
C GLY A 313 -9.43 17.22 22.27
N GLN A 314 -9.57 17.25 20.94
CA GLN A 314 -8.80 18.10 20.02
C GLN A 314 -7.28 17.99 20.23
N ALA A 315 -6.77 16.76 20.27
CA ALA A 315 -5.40 16.50 20.67
C ALA A 315 -4.67 15.54 19.74
N PHE A 316 -3.38 15.81 19.51
CA PHE A 316 -2.41 14.79 19.14
C PHE A 316 -2.00 14.04 20.39
N VAL A 317 -1.91 12.72 20.31
CA VAL A 317 -1.55 11.87 21.45
C VAL A 317 -0.54 10.81 21.02
N LYS A 318 0.63 10.77 21.69
CA LYS A 318 1.61 9.67 21.60
C LYS A 318 1.36 8.67 22.71
N LEU A 319 0.95 7.48 22.32
CA LEU A 319 0.64 6.35 23.20
C LEU A 319 1.80 5.34 23.18
N VAL A 320 2.38 5.07 24.33
CA VAL A 320 3.34 3.98 24.52
C VAL A 320 2.56 2.77 25.00
N PRO A 321 2.53 1.67 24.24
CA PRO A 321 1.80 0.48 24.68
C PRO A 321 2.45 -0.15 25.92
N GLU A 322 1.64 -0.47 26.92
CA GLU A 322 2.03 -1.19 28.14
C GLU A 322 1.19 -2.47 28.29
N ASP A 323 1.53 -3.35 29.25
CA ASP A 323 0.90 -4.68 29.36
C ASP A 323 -0.64 -4.62 29.38
N ASN A 324 -1.22 -3.72 30.16
CA ASN A 324 -2.68 -3.59 30.38
C ASN A 324 -3.24 -2.21 30.01
N GLY A 325 -2.59 -1.46 29.12
CA GLY A 325 -3.04 -0.12 28.78
C GLY A 325 -2.06 0.62 27.89
N PHE A 326 -2.16 1.95 27.94
CA PHE A 326 -1.23 2.85 27.28
C PHE A 326 -0.79 3.93 28.26
N LYS A 327 0.50 4.26 28.20
CA LYS A 327 1.01 5.50 28.74
C LYS A 327 0.90 6.59 27.70
N VAL A 328 0.19 7.67 28.01
CA VAL A 328 0.29 8.91 27.24
C VAL A 328 1.64 9.54 27.56
N SER A 329 2.57 9.50 26.61
CA SER A 329 3.94 9.99 26.81
C SER A 329 4.11 11.46 26.45
N SER A 330 3.35 11.93 25.46
CA SER A 330 3.34 13.30 24.98
C SER A 330 2.02 13.60 24.27
N TRP A 331 1.61 14.86 24.28
CA TRP A 331 0.38 15.33 23.63
C TRP A 331 0.48 16.82 23.25
N PHE A 332 -0.38 17.25 22.32
CA PHE A 332 -0.56 18.64 21.94
C PHE A 332 -2.03 18.93 21.68
N THR A 333 -2.49 20.10 22.10
CA THR A 333 -3.84 20.63 21.80
C THR A 333 -3.69 22.10 21.36
N PRO A 334 -4.33 22.52 20.24
CA PRO A 334 -4.27 23.90 19.78
C PRO A 334 -4.82 24.89 20.81
N TYR A 335 -4.22 26.09 20.88
CA TYR A 335 -4.65 27.14 21.83
C TYR A 335 -6.14 27.49 21.73
N ASN A 336 -6.75 27.32 20.55
CA ASN A 336 -8.13 27.65 20.23
C ASN A 336 -9.08 26.44 20.24
N TYR A 337 -8.72 25.32 20.90
CA TYR A 337 -9.53 24.08 20.90
C TYR A 337 -10.99 24.27 21.30
N GLU A 338 -11.29 25.23 22.19
CA GLU A 338 -12.67 25.53 22.60
C GLU A 338 -13.51 26.06 21.43
N ALA A 339 -12.93 26.94 20.61
CA ALA A 339 -13.58 27.42 19.38
C ALA A 339 -13.73 26.27 18.38
N LEU A 340 -12.72 25.41 18.24
CA LEU A 340 -12.80 24.23 17.37
C LEU A 340 -13.91 23.27 17.81
N ASN A 341 -14.12 23.07 19.12
CA ASN A 341 -15.22 22.28 19.64
C ASN A 341 -16.59 22.88 19.30
N ILE A 342 -16.75 24.20 19.46
CA ILE A 342 -18.01 24.89 19.16
C ILE A 342 -18.36 24.80 17.66
N GLU A 343 -17.35 24.86 16.80
CA GLU A 343 -17.50 24.88 15.35
C GLU A 343 -17.57 23.48 14.71
N ASP A 344 -17.53 22.38 15.49
CA ASP A 344 -17.34 21.02 14.96
C ASP A 344 -16.11 20.94 14.02
N ALA A 345 -15.04 21.66 14.39
CA ALA A 345 -13.80 21.73 13.64
C ALA A 345 -12.77 20.73 14.18
N ASP A 346 -13.11 19.43 14.12
CA ASP A 346 -12.24 18.30 14.48
C ASP A 346 -10.78 18.47 14.02
N LEU A 347 -9.84 18.35 14.94
CA LEU A 347 -8.41 18.31 14.67
C LEU A 347 -8.01 17.00 13.96
N GLY A 348 -8.68 15.90 14.27
CA GLY A 348 -8.40 14.58 13.69
C GLY A 348 -8.93 14.36 12.27
N GLY A 349 -8.99 15.39 11.42
CA GLY A 349 -9.57 15.29 10.08
C GLY A 349 -8.67 14.66 9.00
N SER A 350 -7.36 14.53 9.25
CA SER A 350 -6.42 13.92 8.29
C SER A 350 -5.59 12.76 8.85
N GLY A 351 -5.65 12.53 10.18
CA GLY A 351 -4.78 11.59 10.85
C GLY A 351 -3.34 12.09 10.99
N ALA A 352 -2.50 11.31 11.68
CA ALA A 352 -1.10 11.63 11.92
C ALA A 352 -0.20 10.97 10.86
N LEU A 353 0.68 11.74 10.21
CA LEU A 353 1.75 11.22 9.35
C LEU A 353 3.07 11.37 10.08
N LEU A 354 3.85 10.28 10.18
CA LEU A 354 5.20 10.32 10.74
C LEU A 354 6.19 10.63 9.62
N ILE A 355 6.90 11.76 9.71
CA ILE A 355 7.81 12.18 8.65
C ILE A 355 9.03 11.25 8.65
N PRO A 356 9.30 10.52 7.54
CA PRO A 356 10.44 9.61 7.46
C PRO A 356 11.77 10.27 7.82
N ASP A 357 12.66 9.51 8.45
CA ASP A 357 14.01 9.94 8.85
C ASP A 357 14.05 11.19 9.74
N THR A 358 12.99 11.43 10.50
CA THR A 358 12.91 12.52 11.50
C THR A 358 12.20 12.05 12.77
N ASN A 359 12.20 12.91 13.80
CA ASN A 359 11.36 12.74 14.98
C ASN A 359 10.03 13.52 14.91
N LEU A 360 9.55 13.84 13.71
CA LEU A 360 8.42 14.74 13.53
C LEU A 360 7.15 14.00 13.14
N VAL A 361 6.02 14.50 13.62
CA VAL A 361 4.67 14.10 13.21
C VAL A 361 3.92 15.33 12.70
N ILE A 362 3.15 15.15 11.64
CA ILE A 362 2.30 16.19 11.07
C ILE A 362 0.88 15.69 10.88
N GLY A 363 -0.09 16.58 11.05
CA GLY A 363 -1.48 16.33 10.74
C GLY A 363 -2.32 17.56 11.03
N GLY A 364 -3.63 17.44 10.85
CA GLY A 364 -4.61 18.47 11.18
C GLY A 364 -6.00 18.06 10.72
N GLY A 365 -6.91 19.02 10.62
CA GLY A 365 -8.30 18.68 10.36
C GLY A 365 -9.17 19.83 9.88
N LYS A 366 -10.42 19.83 10.33
CA LYS A 366 -11.47 20.71 9.85
C LYS A 366 -11.16 22.21 10.06
N GLY A 367 -10.33 22.56 11.04
CA GLY A 367 -9.83 23.93 11.21
C GLY A 367 -8.89 24.44 10.09
N GLY A 368 -8.49 23.59 9.14
CA GLY A 368 -7.69 23.98 7.98
C GLY A 368 -6.20 24.24 8.24
N THR A 369 -5.74 23.88 9.43
CA THR A 369 -4.35 24.07 9.89
C THR A 369 -3.67 22.73 10.09
N PHE A 370 -2.44 22.60 9.61
CA PHE A 370 -1.54 21.52 9.95
C PHE A 370 -0.60 21.92 11.08
N TYR A 371 -0.33 20.98 11.97
CA TYR A 371 0.58 21.13 13.09
C TYR A 371 1.73 20.14 12.92
N LEU A 372 2.95 20.66 12.87
CA LEU A 372 4.18 19.90 12.89
C LEU A 372 4.70 19.86 14.33
N LEU A 373 4.91 18.66 14.85
CA LEU A 373 5.23 18.44 16.26
C LEU A 373 6.46 17.53 16.38
N ASP A 374 7.28 17.76 17.40
CA ASP A 374 8.27 16.78 17.87
C ASP A 374 7.54 15.66 18.61
N ARG A 375 7.79 14.40 18.24
CA ARG A 375 7.09 13.23 18.80
C ARG A 375 7.42 13.00 20.27
N ASP A 376 8.62 13.38 20.73
CA ASP A 376 9.03 13.21 22.13
C ASP A 376 8.66 14.41 23.01
N ASN A 377 8.40 15.56 22.39
CA ASN A 377 7.93 16.75 23.08
C ASN A 377 6.96 17.55 22.20
N MET A 378 5.69 17.13 22.19
CA MET A 378 4.65 17.75 21.36
C MET A 378 4.24 19.15 21.87
N GLY A 379 4.68 19.55 23.06
CA GLY A 379 4.53 20.92 23.56
C GLY A 379 3.26 21.19 24.39
N GLY A 380 2.34 20.24 24.53
CA GLY A 380 1.17 20.39 25.40
C GLY A 380 0.22 21.50 24.96
N PHE A 381 -0.32 22.27 25.91
CA PHE A 381 -1.24 23.39 25.68
C PHE A 381 -0.62 24.72 26.11
N ASN A 382 -0.83 25.76 25.31
CA ASN A 382 -0.45 27.13 25.60
C ASN A 382 -1.65 28.04 25.32
N GLU A 383 -2.09 28.78 26.33
CA GLU A 383 -3.32 29.60 26.27
C GLU A 383 -3.24 30.77 25.27
N LYS A 384 -2.02 31.19 24.86
CA LYS A 384 -1.83 32.41 24.05
C LYS A 384 -1.83 32.14 22.56
N ASN A 385 -1.18 31.05 22.14
CA ASN A 385 -0.95 30.64 20.75
C ASN A 385 -0.18 29.31 20.75
N ASP A 386 0.15 28.78 19.56
CA ASP A 386 0.92 27.54 19.41
C ASP A 386 2.44 27.76 19.24
N SER A 387 3.03 28.80 19.84
CA SER A 387 4.47 29.09 19.69
C SER A 387 5.41 28.05 20.31
N GLN A 388 4.88 27.13 21.11
CA GLN A 388 5.63 26.05 21.79
C GLN A 388 5.89 24.82 20.91
N ILE A 389 5.27 24.74 19.73
CA ILE A 389 5.45 23.61 18.80
C ILE A 389 6.42 23.96 17.67
N VAL A 390 6.75 22.96 16.83
CA VAL A 390 7.70 23.15 15.73
C VAL A 390 7.13 24.11 14.68
N GLN A 391 5.88 23.89 14.25
CA GLN A 391 5.24 24.76 13.26
C GLN A 391 3.71 24.58 13.22
N SER A 392 2.96 25.68 13.10
CA SER A 392 1.57 25.67 12.62
C SER A 392 1.50 26.22 11.19
N ILE A 393 0.76 25.58 10.31
CA ILE A 393 0.66 25.91 8.89
C ILE A 393 -0.81 26.03 8.50
N ASP A 394 -1.26 27.24 8.15
CA ASP A 394 -2.58 27.41 7.53
C ASP A 394 -2.55 26.90 6.10
N VAL A 395 -3.02 25.65 5.90
CA VAL A 395 -3.00 25.00 4.59
C VAL A 395 -4.30 25.19 3.82
N ALA A 396 -5.34 25.75 4.42
CA ALA A 396 -6.68 25.73 3.83
C ALA A 396 -7.55 26.97 4.11
N GLN A 397 -7.04 27.98 4.82
CA GLN A 397 -7.74 29.22 5.14
C GLN A 397 -9.12 28.94 5.78
N LYS A 398 -9.12 28.14 6.86
CA LYS A 398 -10.31 27.64 7.57
C LYS A 398 -11.23 26.67 6.80
N ARG A 399 -10.79 26.15 5.65
CA ARG A 399 -11.48 25.05 4.96
C ARG A 399 -11.04 23.70 5.52
N HIS A 400 -11.96 22.74 5.54
CA HIS A 400 -11.72 21.47 6.20
C HIS A 400 -10.73 20.57 5.44
N ILE A 401 -9.97 19.82 6.22
CA ILE A 401 -9.11 18.74 5.73
C ILE A 401 -9.75 17.43 6.18
N HIS A 402 -10.12 16.59 5.21
CA HIS A 402 -10.75 15.27 5.44
C HIS A 402 -9.99 14.15 4.74
N GLY A 403 -8.73 14.37 4.36
CA GLY A 403 -7.91 13.40 3.67
C GLY A 403 -6.50 13.41 4.25
N SER A 404 -5.91 12.22 4.36
CA SER A 404 -4.53 12.05 4.81
C SER A 404 -3.55 12.76 3.87
N PRO A 405 -2.57 13.51 4.41
CA PRO A 405 -1.55 14.11 3.57
C PRO A 405 -0.63 13.03 3.01
N ALA A 406 -0.12 13.21 1.79
CA ALA A 406 0.90 12.32 1.24
C ALA A 406 2.29 12.95 1.42
N TYR A 407 3.31 12.13 1.62
CA TYR A 407 4.69 12.56 1.77
C TYR A 407 5.59 11.86 0.75
N TRP A 408 6.49 12.62 0.10
CA TRP A 408 7.49 12.04 -0.79
C TRP A 408 8.82 12.79 -0.77
N GLU A 409 9.90 12.02 -0.81
CA GLU A 409 11.25 12.51 -1.06
C GLU A 409 11.63 12.21 -2.51
N GLY A 410 11.46 13.23 -3.36
CA GLY A 410 11.83 13.20 -4.76
C GLY A 410 13.23 13.73 -5.02
N ASN A 411 13.68 13.67 -6.28
CA ASN A 411 14.99 14.19 -6.69
C ASN A 411 15.15 15.70 -6.45
N ASN A 412 14.06 16.47 -6.34
CA ASN A 412 14.08 17.92 -6.19
C ASN A 412 13.69 18.41 -4.78
N GLY A 413 13.44 17.50 -3.84
CA GLY A 413 13.17 17.82 -2.45
C GLY A 413 12.23 16.86 -1.75
N ARG A 414 11.94 17.18 -0.49
CA ARG A 414 11.00 16.49 0.38
C ARG A 414 9.71 17.30 0.42
N PHE A 415 8.56 16.68 0.21
CA PHE A 415 7.28 17.39 0.10
C PHE A 415 6.19 16.72 0.92
N ILE A 416 5.29 17.54 1.46
CA ILE A 416 3.98 17.12 1.95
C ILE A 416 2.91 17.69 1.00
N TYR A 417 1.92 16.88 0.68
CA TYR A 417 0.80 17.24 -0.19
C TYR A 417 -0.51 17.16 0.57
N VAL A 418 -1.38 18.15 0.37
CA VAL A 418 -2.69 18.22 1.01
C VAL A 418 -3.72 18.84 0.07
N TRP A 419 -4.92 18.28 0.03
CA TRP A 419 -6.03 18.79 -0.76
C TRP A 419 -7.26 19.00 0.12
N ALA A 420 -7.39 20.21 0.68
CA ALA A 420 -8.54 20.61 1.46
C ALA A 420 -9.77 20.92 0.59
N GLU A 421 -10.95 20.92 1.19
CA GLU A 421 -12.20 21.32 0.52
C GLU A 421 -12.12 22.74 -0.06
N ASN A 422 -12.77 22.97 -1.21
CA ASN A 422 -12.85 24.28 -1.87
C ASN A 422 -11.49 24.97 -2.13
N LYS A 423 -10.35 24.26 -2.03
CA LYS A 423 -9.00 24.80 -2.19
C LYS A 423 -8.24 24.04 -3.27
N HIS A 424 -7.17 24.65 -3.75
CA HIS A 424 -6.18 24.00 -4.58
C HIS A 424 -5.46 22.90 -3.78
N LEU A 425 -5.05 21.84 -4.47
CA LEU A 425 -4.04 20.93 -3.95
C LEU A 425 -2.76 21.74 -3.71
N ARG A 426 -2.11 21.53 -2.57
CA ARG A 426 -0.90 22.27 -2.18
C ARG A 426 0.24 21.31 -1.90
N ALA A 427 1.44 21.70 -2.33
CA ALA A 427 2.69 21.05 -1.98
C ALA A 427 3.53 22.01 -1.13
N TYR A 428 3.97 21.57 0.05
CA TYR A 428 4.91 22.31 0.88
C TYR A 428 6.24 21.59 0.91
N LYS A 429 7.33 22.33 0.69
CA LYS A 429 8.69 21.80 0.70
C LYS A 429 9.21 21.72 2.13
N PHE A 430 9.77 20.58 2.51
CA PHE A 430 10.35 20.34 3.82
C PHE A 430 11.87 20.55 3.75
N ASN A 431 12.40 21.35 4.67
CA ASN A 431 13.82 21.72 4.71
C ASN A 431 14.66 20.86 5.69
N GLY A 432 14.04 19.87 6.34
CA GLY A 432 14.66 19.01 7.36
C GLY A 432 14.22 19.35 8.79
N ALA A 433 13.65 20.53 9.03
CA ALA A 433 13.14 20.95 10.33
C ALA A 433 11.70 21.48 10.27
N THR A 434 11.39 22.29 9.24
CA THR A 434 10.07 22.89 9.02
C THR A 434 9.67 22.82 7.55
N PHE A 435 8.43 23.19 7.26
CA PHE A 435 7.96 23.41 5.89
C PHE A 435 8.10 24.88 5.47
N ASP A 436 8.53 25.12 4.24
CA ASP A 436 8.67 26.44 3.67
C ASP A 436 7.28 27.06 3.40
N LEU A 437 7.14 28.36 3.65
CA LEU A 437 5.92 29.14 3.40
C LEU A 437 6.19 30.33 2.48
N PRO A 438 5.29 30.66 1.52
CA PRO A 438 4.04 29.96 1.20
C PRO A 438 4.27 28.59 0.55
N ALA A 439 3.19 27.88 0.19
CA ALA A 439 3.27 26.59 -0.52
C ALA A 439 4.20 26.68 -1.74
N PHE A 440 4.99 25.64 -1.97
CA PHE A 440 5.94 25.55 -3.09
C PHE A 440 5.21 25.52 -4.44
N ALA A 441 4.08 24.81 -4.50
CA ALA A 441 3.24 24.72 -5.69
C ALA A 441 1.78 24.52 -5.30
N GLU A 442 0.89 24.92 -6.20
CA GLU A 442 -0.55 24.66 -6.15
C GLU A 442 -1.02 24.04 -7.47
N SER A 443 -2.05 23.19 -7.44
CA SER A 443 -2.70 22.70 -8.66
C SER A 443 -3.38 23.82 -9.44
N SER A 444 -3.62 23.63 -10.73
CA SER A 444 -4.35 24.60 -11.56
C SER A 444 -5.85 24.69 -11.23
N MET A 445 -6.37 23.74 -10.45
CA MET A 445 -7.78 23.67 -10.05
C MET A 445 -7.95 23.51 -8.54
N SER A 446 -9.08 24.01 -8.03
CA SER A 446 -9.55 23.73 -6.67
C SER A 446 -10.39 22.43 -6.63
N ALA A 447 -10.49 21.84 -5.44
CA ALA A 447 -11.58 20.89 -5.14
C ALA A 447 -12.94 21.59 -5.33
N PRO A 448 -14.00 20.86 -5.71
CA PRO A 448 -15.32 21.47 -5.88
C PRO A 448 -15.85 22.02 -4.55
N ASP A 449 -16.93 22.81 -4.63
CA ASP A 449 -17.59 23.31 -3.44
C ASP A 449 -18.17 22.19 -2.59
N GLY A 450 -17.80 22.17 -1.30
CA GLY A 450 -18.25 21.17 -0.33
C GLY A 450 -17.13 20.20 0.07
N MET A 451 -17.45 19.27 0.98
CA MET A 451 -16.46 18.31 1.50
C MET A 451 -16.29 17.14 0.52
N PRO A 452 -15.16 16.38 0.54
CA PRO A 452 -14.09 16.37 1.55
C PRO A 452 -12.76 17.02 1.12
N GLY A 453 -12.64 17.52 -0.10
CA GLY A 453 -11.33 17.70 -0.72
C GLY A 453 -10.84 16.39 -1.34
N GLY A 454 -9.53 16.14 -1.34
CA GLY A 454 -8.92 15.00 -2.04
C GLY A 454 -8.22 13.98 -1.14
N PHE A 455 -8.30 12.71 -1.54
CA PHE A 455 -7.54 11.60 -0.96
C PHE A 455 -6.34 11.29 -1.85
N LEU A 456 -5.15 11.26 -1.25
CA LEU A 456 -3.89 11.33 -1.96
C LEU A 456 -3.06 10.07 -1.78
N SER A 457 -2.38 9.64 -2.84
CA SER A 457 -1.34 8.61 -2.82
C SER A 457 -0.21 8.98 -3.77
N ILE A 458 0.97 8.44 -3.55
CA ILE A 458 2.15 8.68 -4.38
C ILE A 458 2.66 7.36 -4.91
N SER A 459 3.05 7.35 -6.19
CA SER A 459 3.82 6.27 -6.78
C SER A 459 5.12 6.82 -7.36
N ALA A 460 6.24 6.16 -7.09
CA ALA A 460 7.54 6.53 -7.64
C ALA A 460 8.47 5.31 -7.65
N TYR A 461 9.59 5.41 -8.38
CA TYR A 461 10.74 4.53 -8.19
C TYR A 461 11.78 5.24 -7.33
N GLY A 462 11.65 5.11 -6.01
CA GLY A 462 12.41 5.88 -5.03
C GLY A 462 12.30 7.39 -5.29
N SER A 463 13.45 8.04 -5.40
CA SER A 463 13.57 9.46 -5.73
C SER A 463 13.92 9.70 -7.20
N LYS A 464 13.79 8.70 -8.08
CA LYS A 464 14.22 8.83 -9.49
C LYS A 464 13.43 9.93 -10.20
N ALA A 465 14.16 10.82 -10.88
CA ALA A 465 13.57 11.90 -11.66
C ALA A 465 12.60 11.35 -12.72
N GLY A 466 11.43 11.97 -12.82
CA GLY A 466 10.41 11.60 -13.80
C GLY A 466 9.56 10.39 -13.45
N THR A 467 9.67 9.82 -12.24
CA THR A 467 8.82 8.71 -11.80
C THR A 467 7.77 9.10 -10.77
N GLY A 468 7.95 10.23 -10.07
CA GLY A 468 7.02 10.65 -9.02
C GLY A 468 5.69 11.13 -9.56
N ILE A 469 4.62 10.40 -9.27
CA ILE A 469 3.25 10.75 -9.62
C ILE A 469 2.44 10.87 -8.33
N LEU A 470 1.78 12.00 -8.16
CA LEU A 470 0.79 12.20 -7.11
C LEU A 470 -0.60 11.88 -7.68
N TRP A 471 -1.23 10.86 -7.11
CA TRP A 471 -2.59 10.43 -7.42
C TRP A 471 -3.58 11.08 -6.46
N ALA A 472 -4.70 11.57 -6.99
CA ALA A 472 -5.74 12.18 -6.19
C ALA A 472 -7.12 11.69 -6.63
N SER A 473 -7.90 11.20 -5.66
CA SER A 473 -9.34 10.93 -5.82
C SER A 473 -10.13 11.98 -5.07
N HIS A 474 -11.10 12.61 -5.73
CA HIS A 474 -11.99 13.60 -5.11
C HIS A 474 -13.36 13.64 -5.83
N PRO A 475 -14.40 14.29 -5.27
CA PRO A 475 -15.65 14.48 -5.98
C PRO A 475 -15.43 15.29 -7.26
N ALA A 476 -16.01 14.89 -8.39
CA ALA A 476 -15.94 15.70 -9.60
C ALA A 476 -16.78 16.99 -9.48
N SER A 477 -17.82 16.97 -8.64
CA SER A 477 -18.71 18.12 -8.43
C SER A 477 -19.53 17.99 -7.14
N GLY A 478 -19.78 19.13 -6.49
CA GLY A 478 -20.70 19.27 -5.36
C GLY A 478 -20.21 18.63 -4.07
N ASP A 479 -21.03 18.76 -3.03
CA ASP A 479 -20.72 18.29 -1.69
C ASP A 479 -21.00 16.78 -1.54
N ALA A 480 -19.94 16.00 -1.30
CA ALA A 480 -20.01 14.55 -1.06
C ALA A 480 -20.22 14.20 0.42
N ASN A 481 -20.27 15.19 1.31
CA ASN A 481 -20.69 15.01 2.69
C ASN A 481 -22.18 14.65 2.77
N GLN A 482 -23.01 15.35 1.97
CA GLN A 482 -24.46 15.29 2.04
C GLN A 482 -25.11 14.32 1.05
N ALA A 483 -24.34 13.77 0.10
CA ALA A 483 -24.84 12.86 -0.92
C ALA A 483 -23.70 12.06 -1.56
N VAL A 484 -24.03 10.94 -2.19
CA VAL A 484 -23.13 10.27 -3.14
C VAL A 484 -22.98 11.16 -4.38
N ARG A 485 -21.74 11.39 -4.80
CA ARG A 485 -21.39 12.27 -5.93
C ARG A 485 -20.56 11.53 -6.99
N PRO A 486 -20.55 11.99 -8.25
CA PRO A 486 -19.57 11.54 -9.23
C PRO A 486 -18.15 11.80 -8.73
N GLY A 487 -17.22 10.89 -9.01
CA GLY A 487 -15.81 11.00 -8.66
C GLY A 487 -14.94 11.42 -9.82
N ILE A 488 -13.70 11.75 -9.51
CA ILE A 488 -12.63 11.93 -10.50
C ILE A 488 -11.32 11.41 -9.91
N LEU A 489 -10.55 10.67 -10.73
CA LEU A 489 -9.17 10.31 -10.44
C LEU A 489 -8.24 11.19 -11.27
N ARG A 490 -7.21 11.74 -10.63
CA ARG A 490 -6.22 12.63 -11.25
C ARG A 490 -4.80 12.17 -10.97
N ALA A 491 -3.90 12.46 -11.89
CA ALA A 491 -2.46 12.25 -11.77
C ALA A 491 -1.72 13.57 -12.01
N PHE A 492 -0.80 13.92 -11.11
CA PHE A 492 0.05 15.10 -11.22
C PHE A 492 1.53 14.70 -11.19
N ASP A 493 2.39 15.52 -11.80
CA ASP A 493 3.82 15.45 -11.51
C ASP A 493 4.04 15.80 -10.04
N ALA A 494 4.49 14.84 -9.23
CA ALA A 494 4.71 15.08 -7.80
C ALA A 494 5.80 16.14 -7.56
N SER A 495 6.73 16.30 -8.50
CA SER A 495 7.79 17.30 -8.41
C SER A 495 7.31 18.73 -8.69
N ASP A 496 6.14 18.86 -9.35
CA ASP A 496 5.51 20.13 -9.75
C ASP A 496 4.01 19.91 -10.00
N ILE A 497 3.22 19.99 -8.93
CA ILE A 497 1.78 19.69 -8.96
C ILE A 497 0.93 20.70 -9.76
N SER A 498 1.53 21.77 -10.29
CA SER A 498 0.86 22.64 -11.26
C SER A 498 0.62 21.92 -12.60
N LYS A 499 1.34 20.81 -12.83
CA LYS A 499 1.24 19.96 -14.03
C LYS A 499 0.38 18.73 -13.78
N GLU A 500 -0.87 18.80 -14.21
CA GLU A 500 -1.71 17.61 -14.34
C GLU A 500 -1.26 16.79 -15.56
N LEU A 501 -1.10 15.48 -15.37
CA LEU A 501 -0.65 14.52 -16.38
C LEU A 501 -1.83 13.84 -17.09
N TRP A 502 -2.87 13.53 -16.31
CA TRP A 502 -4.05 12.80 -16.75
C TRP A 502 -5.18 12.95 -15.72
N ASN A 503 -6.43 12.93 -16.19
CA ASN A 503 -7.59 12.65 -15.34
C ASN A 503 -8.67 11.81 -16.03
N SER A 504 -9.49 11.13 -15.22
CA SER A 504 -10.54 10.21 -15.70
C SER A 504 -11.63 10.86 -16.56
N ASN A 505 -11.70 12.20 -16.62
CA ASN A 505 -12.68 12.91 -17.42
C ASN A 505 -12.14 13.39 -18.78
N GLU A 506 -10.84 13.27 -19.05
CA GLU A 506 -10.27 13.59 -20.37
C GLU A 506 -10.86 12.69 -21.48
N ASN A 507 -11.14 11.43 -21.16
CA ASN A 507 -11.85 10.48 -22.02
C ASN A 507 -12.90 9.71 -21.23
N MET A 508 -13.97 10.38 -20.81
CA MET A 508 -15.03 9.79 -19.98
C MET A 508 -15.62 8.49 -20.54
N ALA A 509 -15.72 8.36 -21.87
CA ALA A 509 -16.28 7.15 -22.49
C ALA A 509 -15.47 5.89 -22.17
N ARG A 510 -14.16 6.03 -21.94
CA ARG A 510 -13.25 4.96 -21.54
C ARG A 510 -12.99 4.96 -20.05
N ASP A 511 -12.69 6.14 -19.50
CA ASP A 511 -11.99 6.28 -18.22
C ASP A 511 -12.89 6.61 -17.03
N ASP A 512 -14.21 6.74 -17.22
CA ASP A 512 -15.11 7.12 -16.13
C ASP A 512 -14.95 6.19 -14.91
N ILE A 513 -14.72 6.85 -13.77
CA ILE A 513 -14.56 6.23 -12.46
C ILE A 513 -15.91 5.90 -11.83
N GLY A 514 -16.97 6.63 -12.20
CA GLY A 514 -18.29 6.52 -11.59
C GLY A 514 -18.41 7.34 -10.31
N LEU A 515 -18.96 6.74 -9.26
CA LEU A 515 -19.33 7.43 -8.01
C LEU A 515 -18.17 7.43 -7.00
N PHE A 516 -17.88 8.62 -6.48
CA PHE A 516 -16.77 8.89 -5.56
C PHE A 516 -16.88 8.08 -4.26
N ALA A 517 -15.79 7.39 -3.90
CA ALA A 517 -15.62 6.78 -2.59
C ALA A 517 -14.87 7.72 -1.65
N LYS A 518 -15.50 8.06 -0.52
CA LYS A 518 -14.86 8.79 0.58
C LYS A 518 -13.94 7.87 1.38
N PHE A 519 -12.94 8.45 2.05
CA PHE A 519 -12.00 7.80 3.00
C PHE A 519 -11.00 6.81 2.38
N ALA A 520 -11.22 6.37 1.15
CA ALA A 520 -10.31 5.50 0.43
C ALA A 520 -9.31 6.32 -0.42
N SER A 521 -8.02 6.18 -0.13
CA SER A 521 -6.97 6.70 -1.01
C SER A 521 -6.75 5.76 -2.21
N PRO A 522 -6.32 6.26 -3.39
CA PRO A 522 -5.96 5.40 -4.51
C PRO A 522 -4.89 4.38 -4.11
N THR A 523 -5.06 3.11 -4.48
CA THR A 523 -4.05 2.08 -4.25
C THR A 523 -3.23 1.88 -5.52
N ILE A 524 -1.89 1.91 -5.42
CA ILE A 524 -1.00 1.75 -6.58
C ILE A 524 -0.13 0.53 -6.39
N ALA A 525 -0.11 -0.34 -7.39
CA ALA A 525 0.82 -1.46 -7.45
C ALA A 525 1.00 -1.92 -8.89
N ASN A 526 2.23 -2.32 -9.24
CA ASN A 526 2.53 -3.03 -10.50
C ASN A 526 2.00 -2.35 -11.77
N GLY A 527 2.15 -1.03 -11.90
CA GLY A 527 1.70 -0.31 -13.08
C GLY A 527 0.20 0.03 -13.09
N LYS A 528 -0.50 -0.21 -11.98
CA LYS A 528 -1.97 -0.12 -11.91
C LYS A 528 -2.40 0.76 -10.74
N VAL A 529 -3.52 1.45 -10.94
CA VAL A 529 -4.17 2.26 -9.91
C VAL A 529 -5.57 1.71 -9.66
N TYR A 530 -5.79 1.20 -8.46
CA TYR A 530 -7.03 0.61 -7.99
C TYR A 530 -7.82 1.68 -7.23
N ALA A 531 -9.00 2.02 -7.75
CA ALA A 531 -9.85 3.07 -7.20
C ALA A 531 -11.15 2.47 -6.65
N ALA A 532 -11.32 2.60 -5.33
CA ALA A 532 -12.59 2.33 -4.67
C ALA A 532 -13.69 3.24 -5.23
N THR A 533 -14.91 2.71 -5.36
CA THR A 533 -16.07 3.49 -5.82
C THR A 533 -17.32 3.15 -5.03
N PHE A 534 -18.31 4.04 -5.10
CA PHE A 534 -19.68 3.77 -4.65
C PHE A 534 -20.58 3.26 -5.78
N SER A 535 -19.99 2.82 -6.90
CA SER A 535 -20.69 2.29 -8.08
C SER A 535 -20.86 0.78 -8.07
N GLY A 536 -20.62 0.11 -6.93
CA GLY A 536 -20.68 -1.36 -6.84
C GLY A 536 -19.58 -2.06 -7.61
N GLN A 537 -18.43 -1.41 -7.81
CA GLN A 537 -17.27 -1.99 -8.48
C GLN A 537 -15.96 -1.34 -8.01
N LEU A 538 -14.88 -2.11 -7.99
CA LEU A 538 -13.53 -1.56 -7.97
C LEU A 538 -13.14 -1.20 -9.41
N VAL A 539 -12.68 0.03 -9.66
CA VAL A 539 -12.20 0.44 -10.99
C VAL A 539 -10.68 0.39 -11.03
N VAL A 540 -10.12 -0.14 -12.12
CA VAL A 540 -8.67 -0.30 -12.28
C VAL A 540 -8.18 0.45 -13.51
N TYR A 541 -7.17 1.28 -13.30
CA TYR A 541 -6.47 2.04 -14.33
C TYR A 541 -5.06 1.51 -14.53
N GLY A 542 -4.53 1.66 -15.73
CA GLY A 542 -3.18 1.23 -16.08
C GLY A 542 -2.80 1.69 -17.49
N LEU A 543 -1.66 1.22 -17.97
CA LEU A 543 -1.24 1.50 -19.34
C LEU A 543 -2.18 0.84 -20.35
N LEU A 544 -2.59 1.61 -21.35
CA LEU A 544 -3.44 1.12 -22.44
C LEU A 544 -2.60 0.36 -23.45
N PRO A 545 -3.17 -0.66 -24.11
CA PRO A 545 -2.61 -1.18 -25.35
C PRO A 545 -2.53 -0.03 -26.38
N GLU A 546 -1.40 0.16 -27.07
CA GLU A 546 -1.24 1.27 -28.02
C GLU A 546 -2.39 1.32 -29.06
N ALA A 547 -2.96 2.52 -29.26
CA ALA A 547 -4.11 2.74 -30.13
C ALA A 547 -3.71 2.64 -31.61
N GLY A 548 -3.68 1.43 -32.16
CA GLY A 548 -3.38 1.26 -33.59
C GLY A 548 -2.86 -0.10 -34.05
N SER A 549 -3.35 -1.23 -33.53
CA SER A 549 -3.30 -2.48 -34.30
C SER A 549 -4.40 -3.44 -33.86
N GLY A 550 -5.33 -3.71 -34.79
CA GLY A 550 -6.07 -4.96 -34.78
C GLY A 550 -5.09 -6.11 -35.08
N THR A 551 -4.32 -6.46 -34.06
CA THR A 551 -3.48 -7.64 -33.82
C THR A 551 -2.70 -7.25 -32.56
N VAL A 552 -2.81 -8.03 -31.49
CA VAL A 552 -2.05 -7.83 -30.24
C VAL A 552 -0.57 -7.56 -30.58
N PRO A 553 -0.02 -6.35 -30.35
CA PRO A 553 1.42 -6.14 -30.46
C PRO A 553 2.06 -6.65 -29.18
N GLU A 554 2.98 -7.60 -29.35
CA GLU A 554 3.89 -8.13 -28.34
C GLU A 554 4.58 -6.97 -27.60
N ALA A 555 4.61 -7.06 -26.26
CA ALA A 555 5.32 -6.12 -25.40
C ALA A 555 6.76 -5.90 -25.91
N PRO A 556 7.39 -4.73 -25.72
CA PRO A 556 8.77 -4.51 -26.16
C PRO A 556 9.66 -5.63 -25.61
N ALA A 557 10.39 -6.28 -26.52
CA ALA A 557 11.14 -7.50 -26.22
C ALA A 557 12.12 -7.26 -25.05
N PRO A 558 12.25 -8.21 -24.10
CA PRO A 558 13.18 -8.10 -22.97
C PRO A 558 14.67 -7.96 -23.38
N VAL A 559 14.95 -8.24 -24.65
CA VAL A 559 16.26 -8.26 -25.29
C VAL A 559 16.24 -7.24 -26.43
N VAL A 560 17.24 -6.37 -26.46
CA VAL A 560 17.42 -5.34 -27.48
C VAL A 560 18.51 -5.79 -28.44
N ALA A 561 18.22 -5.74 -29.74
CA ALA A 561 19.20 -6.08 -30.78
C ALA A 561 20.48 -5.21 -30.66
N GLY A 562 21.63 -5.82 -30.90
CA GLY A 562 22.94 -5.18 -30.78
C GLY A 562 23.47 -5.08 -29.34
N THR A 563 22.70 -5.53 -28.34
CA THR A 563 23.13 -5.55 -26.94
C THR A 563 23.75 -6.91 -26.58
N ILE A 564 24.76 -6.88 -25.71
CA ILE A 564 25.41 -8.07 -25.16
C ILE A 564 24.71 -8.45 -23.86
N TYR A 565 24.45 -9.74 -23.69
CA TYR A 565 23.79 -10.29 -22.51
C TYR A 565 24.52 -11.48 -21.92
N SER A 566 24.34 -11.68 -20.63
CA SER A 566 24.51 -12.96 -19.95
C SER A 566 23.15 -13.47 -19.49
N PHE A 567 22.90 -14.76 -19.69
CA PHE A 567 21.67 -15.42 -19.26
C PHE A 567 21.97 -16.28 -18.05
N MET A 568 21.44 -15.91 -16.90
CA MET A 568 21.66 -16.61 -15.63
C MET A 568 20.44 -17.43 -15.26
N SER A 569 20.61 -18.72 -15.02
CA SER A 569 19.52 -19.61 -14.61
C SER A 569 18.92 -19.14 -13.29
N VAL A 570 17.58 -19.06 -13.22
CA VAL A 570 16.86 -18.77 -11.97
C VAL A 570 17.09 -19.88 -10.94
N LEU A 571 17.19 -21.13 -11.39
CA LEU A 571 17.41 -22.28 -10.51
C LEU A 571 18.74 -22.22 -9.76
N SER A 572 19.84 -21.98 -10.49
CA SER A 572 21.20 -22.24 -10.00
C SER A 572 22.05 -20.98 -9.79
N ASN A 573 21.58 -19.82 -10.25
CA ASN A 573 22.36 -18.59 -10.37
C ASN A 573 23.63 -18.72 -11.24
N LYS A 574 23.66 -19.69 -12.16
CA LYS A 574 24.77 -19.94 -13.09
C LYS A 574 24.44 -19.46 -14.49
N CYS A 575 25.46 -19.07 -15.24
CA CYS A 575 25.31 -18.47 -16.55
C CYS A 575 25.39 -19.52 -17.66
N ILE A 576 24.65 -19.32 -18.76
CA ILE A 576 24.89 -20.05 -20.02
C ILE A 576 26.34 -19.78 -20.45
N ASP A 577 27.07 -20.84 -20.76
CA ASP A 577 28.52 -20.86 -20.95
C ASP A 577 28.91 -21.75 -22.13
N ILE A 578 29.86 -21.28 -22.96
CA ILE A 578 30.52 -22.13 -23.96
C ILE A 578 31.69 -22.85 -23.30
N SER A 579 31.61 -24.17 -23.23
CA SER A 579 32.56 -25.00 -22.50
C SER A 579 34.01 -24.73 -22.91
N ALA A 580 34.86 -24.48 -21.91
CA ALA A 580 36.27 -24.15 -22.06
C ALA A 580 36.56 -22.93 -22.97
N SER A 581 35.60 -22.01 -23.14
CA SER A 581 35.71 -20.87 -24.07
C SER A 581 36.04 -21.26 -25.51
N SER A 582 35.68 -22.49 -25.91
CA SER A 582 36.01 -23.03 -27.22
C SER A 582 35.48 -22.16 -28.36
N THR A 583 36.23 -22.07 -29.46
CA THR A 583 35.82 -21.36 -30.69
C THR A 583 35.41 -22.32 -31.81
N SER A 584 35.37 -23.63 -31.54
CA SER A 584 35.04 -24.66 -32.52
C SER A 584 33.54 -24.86 -32.67
N ASN A 585 33.11 -25.24 -33.87
CA ASN A 585 31.76 -25.77 -34.12
C ASN A 585 31.52 -27.03 -33.29
N GLY A 586 30.32 -27.16 -32.72
CA GLY A 586 29.94 -28.28 -31.88
C GLY A 586 30.42 -28.20 -30.43
N ALA A 587 31.00 -27.07 -30.00
CA ALA A 587 31.32 -26.90 -28.59
C ALA A 587 30.03 -26.90 -27.75
N LYS A 588 30.08 -27.62 -26.63
CA LYS A 588 28.98 -27.80 -25.70
C LYS A 588 28.56 -26.47 -25.08
N VAL A 589 27.25 -26.19 -25.10
CA VAL A 589 26.63 -25.15 -24.26
C VAL A 589 26.28 -25.79 -22.93
N GLN A 590 26.73 -25.17 -21.84
CA GLN A 590 26.56 -25.66 -20.48
C GLN A 590 26.15 -24.51 -19.56
N GLN A 591 25.77 -24.80 -18.32
CA GLN A 591 25.81 -23.79 -17.27
C GLN A 591 27.16 -23.80 -16.54
N TRP A 592 27.62 -22.64 -16.10
CA TRP A 592 28.81 -22.49 -15.28
C TRP A 592 28.67 -21.28 -14.36
N ASP A 593 29.40 -21.27 -13.24
CA ASP A 593 29.51 -20.09 -12.38
C ASP A 593 29.73 -18.83 -13.21
N CYS A 594 28.89 -17.82 -12.98
CA CYS A 594 29.01 -16.55 -13.67
C CYS A 594 30.37 -15.91 -13.35
N ASN A 595 31.19 -15.68 -14.37
CA ASN A 595 32.59 -15.27 -14.22
C ASN A 595 33.01 -14.13 -15.17
N ASP A 596 32.03 -13.46 -15.79
CA ASP A 596 32.19 -12.34 -16.73
C ASP A 596 33.08 -12.61 -17.96
N SER A 597 33.47 -13.86 -18.19
CA SER A 597 34.24 -14.24 -19.37
C SER A 597 33.41 -14.05 -20.65
N LYS A 598 34.10 -13.90 -21.78
CA LYS A 598 33.44 -13.81 -23.09
C LYS A 598 32.68 -15.09 -23.48
N ALA A 599 32.96 -16.22 -22.82
CA ALA A 599 32.24 -17.47 -23.03
C ALA A 599 30.78 -17.42 -22.53
N GLN A 600 30.46 -16.47 -21.65
CA GLN A 600 29.12 -16.29 -21.06
C GLN A 600 28.39 -15.05 -21.56
N LYS A 601 28.94 -14.40 -22.59
CA LYS A 601 28.42 -13.16 -23.17
C LYS A 601 27.93 -13.43 -24.59
N PHE A 602 26.69 -13.05 -24.87
CA PHE A 602 26.02 -13.29 -26.13
C PHE A 602 25.43 -12.00 -26.66
N MET A 603 25.85 -11.59 -27.84
CA MET A 603 25.23 -10.48 -28.56
C MET A 603 23.92 -10.95 -29.17
N ALA A 604 22.84 -10.23 -28.90
CA ALA A 604 21.54 -10.47 -29.52
C ALA A 604 21.52 -9.83 -30.92
N GLU A 605 21.56 -10.67 -31.96
CA GLU A 605 21.36 -10.23 -33.35
C GLU A 605 19.88 -10.35 -33.71
N ASP A 606 19.30 -9.28 -34.27
CA ASP A 606 17.91 -9.29 -34.75
C ASP A 606 17.76 -10.29 -35.91
N ALA A 607 16.72 -11.12 -35.86
CA ALA A 607 16.29 -12.00 -36.93
C ALA A 607 14.87 -11.66 -37.43
N GLY A 608 14.31 -10.53 -36.97
CA GLY A 608 12.98 -10.03 -37.32
C GLY A 608 11.87 -10.56 -36.41
N GLN A 609 10.78 -9.80 -36.28
CA GLN A 609 9.55 -10.23 -35.59
C GLN A 609 9.77 -10.73 -34.14
N GLY A 610 10.66 -10.09 -33.38
CA GLY A 610 10.94 -10.47 -31.98
C GLY A 610 11.79 -11.74 -31.81
N ILE A 611 12.36 -12.25 -32.92
CA ILE A 611 13.24 -13.41 -32.95
C ILE A 611 14.69 -12.94 -32.93
N PHE A 612 15.52 -13.60 -32.13
CA PHE A 612 16.93 -13.28 -31.96
C PHE A 612 17.83 -14.46 -32.28
N ARG A 613 19.05 -14.15 -32.72
CA ARG A 613 20.18 -15.07 -32.70
C ARG A 613 21.16 -14.63 -31.63
N PHE A 614 21.60 -15.56 -30.79
CA PHE A 614 22.55 -15.26 -29.72
C PHE A 614 23.95 -15.66 -30.14
N LYS A 615 24.77 -14.65 -30.47
CA LYS A 615 26.13 -14.85 -30.93
C LYS A 615 27.11 -14.69 -29.78
N ASN A 616 27.84 -15.75 -29.47
CA ASN A 616 28.83 -15.71 -28.41
C ASN A 616 29.95 -14.70 -28.72
N VAL A 617 30.29 -13.86 -27.75
CA VAL A 617 31.26 -12.76 -27.88
C VAL A 617 32.70 -13.28 -28.01
N SER A 618 33.00 -14.49 -27.52
CA SER A 618 34.33 -15.11 -27.65
C SER A 618 34.54 -15.70 -29.05
N SER A 619 33.60 -16.53 -29.51
CA SER A 619 33.78 -17.34 -30.73
C SER A 619 33.20 -16.71 -31.99
N GLY A 620 32.30 -15.73 -31.86
CA GLY A 620 31.51 -15.19 -32.98
C GLY A 620 30.51 -16.18 -33.56
N LYS A 621 30.25 -17.31 -32.88
CA LYS A 621 29.31 -18.36 -33.31
C LYS A 621 27.96 -18.23 -32.60
N CYS A 622 26.92 -18.77 -33.21
CA CYS A 622 25.55 -18.68 -32.69
C CYS A 622 25.23 -19.88 -31.80
N LEU A 623 24.40 -19.68 -30.77
CA LEU A 623 23.70 -20.77 -30.10
C LEU A 623 22.89 -21.56 -31.14
N ASP A 624 22.95 -22.89 -31.06
CA ASP A 624 22.47 -23.80 -32.09
C ASP A 624 21.88 -25.07 -31.45
N VAL A 625 20.66 -25.41 -31.80
CA VAL A 625 20.04 -26.69 -31.43
C VAL A 625 20.64 -27.78 -32.33
N TYR A 626 21.28 -28.78 -31.69
CA TYR A 626 22.07 -29.80 -32.38
C TYR A 626 21.27 -30.51 -33.47
N LYS A 627 21.79 -30.43 -34.72
CA LYS A 627 21.22 -31.05 -35.92
C LYS A 627 19.74 -30.71 -36.16
N SER A 628 19.26 -29.56 -35.69
CA SER A 628 17.86 -29.16 -35.82
C SER A 628 16.90 -30.21 -35.23
N GLY A 629 17.32 -30.93 -34.19
CA GLY A 629 16.52 -31.96 -33.55
C GLY A 629 15.23 -31.40 -32.95
N LEU A 630 14.16 -32.20 -32.99
CA LEU A 630 12.82 -31.77 -32.55
C LEU A 630 12.45 -32.28 -31.15
N GLU A 631 13.17 -33.30 -30.68
CA GLU A 631 12.84 -34.03 -29.45
C GLU A 631 13.31 -33.28 -28.19
N ASP A 632 12.62 -33.54 -27.08
CA ASP A 632 13.08 -33.16 -25.74
C ASP A 632 14.44 -33.80 -25.46
N GLY A 633 15.34 -33.04 -24.81
CA GLY A 633 16.70 -33.50 -24.59
C GLY A 633 17.68 -33.20 -25.72
N THR A 634 17.23 -32.58 -26.83
CA THR A 634 18.15 -32.16 -27.88
C THR A 634 19.05 -31.04 -27.36
N LYS A 635 20.36 -31.31 -27.31
CA LYS A 635 21.36 -30.44 -26.72
C LYS A 635 21.59 -29.18 -27.54
N LEU A 636 21.95 -28.09 -26.87
CA LEU A 636 22.48 -26.90 -27.52
C LEU A 636 24.01 -27.01 -27.66
N GLN A 637 24.50 -26.52 -28.79
CA GLN A 637 25.90 -26.33 -29.12
C GLN A 637 26.10 -24.89 -29.61
N GLN A 638 27.33 -24.50 -29.90
CA GLN A 638 27.57 -23.37 -30.81
C GLN A 638 27.92 -23.86 -32.21
N TRP A 639 27.52 -23.09 -33.22
CA TRP A 639 27.84 -23.36 -34.62
C TRP A 639 27.98 -22.05 -35.39
N ASP A 640 28.63 -22.09 -36.55
CA ASP A 640 28.67 -20.95 -37.46
C ASP A 640 27.25 -20.46 -37.76
N CYS A 641 27.07 -19.14 -37.68
CA CYS A 641 25.77 -18.52 -37.84
C CYS A 641 25.28 -18.68 -39.30
N SER A 642 24.20 -19.43 -39.48
CA SER A 642 23.59 -19.74 -40.79
C SER A 642 22.26 -19.02 -41.02
N GLY A 643 21.64 -18.52 -39.95
CA GLY A 643 20.28 -17.94 -40.00
C GLY A 643 19.16 -18.99 -40.04
N ALA A 644 19.48 -20.27 -39.90
CA ALA A 644 18.49 -21.34 -39.83
C ALA A 644 17.66 -21.28 -38.53
N ALA A 645 16.44 -21.83 -38.57
CA ALA A 645 15.50 -21.78 -37.45
C ALA A 645 16.03 -22.44 -36.16
N ASN A 646 16.96 -23.39 -36.26
CA ASN A 646 17.58 -24.04 -35.11
C ASN A 646 18.61 -23.15 -34.38
N GLN A 647 18.91 -21.96 -34.91
CA GLN A 647 19.75 -20.93 -34.28
C GLN A 647 18.97 -19.67 -33.89
N SER A 648 17.65 -19.71 -34.07
CA SER A 648 16.74 -18.59 -33.84
C SER A 648 15.91 -18.85 -32.60
N PHE A 649 15.76 -17.83 -31.77
CA PHE A 649 15.12 -17.93 -30.46
C PHE A 649 14.10 -16.82 -30.26
N LYS A 650 12.93 -17.19 -29.74
CA LYS A 650 11.92 -16.26 -29.23
C LYS A 650 12.18 -16.00 -27.76
N ILE A 651 12.01 -14.75 -27.33
CA ILE A 651 12.13 -14.37 -25.92
C ILE A 651 10.75 -14.05 -25.40
N GLU A 652 10.27 -14.87 -24.47
CA GLU A 652 8.98 -14.68 -23.83
C GLU A 652 9.18 -14.12 -22.42
N ARG A 653 8.54 -12.99 -22.15
CA ARG A 653 8.68 -12.31 -20.86
C ARG A 653 7.94 -13.09 -19.79
N SER A 654 8.63 -13.38 -18.68
CA SER A 654 8.01 -13.81 -17.45
C SER A 654 7.77 -12.57 -16.56
N ILE A 655 8.28 -12.54 -15.33
CA ILE A 655 8.18 -11.40 -14.40
C ILE A 655 9.53 -10.66 -14.31
N GLY A 656 9.52 -9.33 -14.25
CA GLY A 656 10.75 -8.52 -14.08
C GLY A 656 11.70 -8.60 -15.29
N ASN A 657 12.97 -8.98 -15.04
CA ASN A 657 14.01 -9.25 -16.06
C ASN A 657 14.22 -10.76 -16.32
N VAL A 658 13.26 -11.60 -15.92
CA VAL A 658 13.26 -13.03 -16.17
C VAL A 658 12.56 -13.34 -17.48
N VAL A 659 13.15 -14.22 -18.29
CA VAL A 659 12.63 -14.63 -19.58
C VAL A 659 12.62 -16.15 -19.73
N LEU A 660 11.73 -16.65 -20.57
CA LEU A 660 11.90 -17.94 -21.24
C LEU A 660 12.60 -17.68 -22.58
N ILE A 661 13.62 -18.48 -22.88
CA ILE A 661 14.25 -18.49 -24.20
C ILE A 661 13.69 -19.72 -24.93
N LYS A 662 12.89 -19.51 -25.97
CA LYS A 662 12.25 -20.58 -26.74
C LYS A 662 12.94 -20.75 -28.08
N THR A 663 13.19 -21.98 -28.50
CA THR A 663 13.72 -22.24 -29.84
C THR A 663 12.63 -22.01 -30.88
N LEU A 664 12.93 -21.32 -31.98
CA LEU A 664 11.94 -20.99 -33.00
C LEU A 664 11.38 -22.25 -33.68
N GLN A 665 12.21 -23.28 -33.84
CA GLN A 665 11.85 -24.49 -34.58
C GLN A 665 10.80 -25.35 -33.86
N THR A 666 10.81 -25.37 -32.53
CA THR A 666 9.96 -26.29 -31.74
C THR A 666 9.09 -25.60 -30.70
N ASP A 667 9.28 -24.29 -30.47
CA ASP A 667 8.70 -23.53 -29.36
C ASP A 667 9.04 -24.09 -27.96
N LYS A 668 10.06 -24.97 -27.87
CA LYS A 668 10.57 -25.54 -26.62
C LYS A 668 11.54 -24.59 -25.93
N CYS A 669 11.61 -24.69 -24.60
CA CYS A 669 12.41 -23.84 -23.75
C CYS A 669 13.87 -24.31 -23.70
N VAL A 670 14.80 -23.36 -23.70
CA VAL A 670 16.20 -23.58 -23.32
C VAL A 670 16.22 -23.92 -21.84
N ASP A 671 16.75 -25.09 -21.52
CA ASP A 671 16.54 -25.79 -20.25
C ASP A 671 17.89 -26.35 -19.73
N VAL A 672 18.08 -26.31 -18.42
CA VAL A 672 19.21 -27.01 -17.75
C VAL A 672 18.85 -28.48 -17.53
N GLU A 673 19.58 -29.37 -18.19
CA GLU A 673 19.36 -30.82 -18.17
C GLU A 673 19.29 -31.36 -16.73
N ASN A 674 18.26 -32.18 -16.45
CA ASN A 674 18.00 -32.83 -15.16
C ASN A 674 17.84 -31.86 -13.96
N VAL A 675 17.47 -30.59 -14.18
CA VAL A 675 17.31 -29.60 -13.10
C VAL A 675 18.60 -29.49 -12.27
N SER A 676 19.75 -29.68 -12.92
CA SER A 676 21.04 -29.71 -12.24
C SER A 676 21.45 -28.30 -11.79
N ILE A 677 22.09 -28.21 -10.63
CA ILE A 677 22.73 -26.99 -10.14
C ILE A 677 24.26 -27.03 -10.29
N ASP A 678 24.81 -28.06 -10.95
CA ASP A 678 26.24 -28.26 -11.05
C ASP A 678 26.86 -27.53 -12.24
N ASN A 679 28.11 -27.13 -12.09
CA ASN A 679 28.93 -26.63 -13.20
C ASN A 679 29.09 -27.72 -14.27
N GLY A 680 28.90 -27.33 -15.53
CA GLY A 680 29.07 -28.22 -16.67
C GLY A 680 27.82 -29.00 -17.07
N ALA A 681 26.70 -28.84 -16.34
CA ALA A 681 25.41 -29.37 -16.75
C ALA A 681 25.02 -28.83 -18.14
N VAL A 682 24.47 -29.72 -18.97
CA VAL A 682 24.18 -29.44 -20.38
C VAL A 682 22.98 -28.51 -20.49
N ILE A 683 23.04 -27.58 -21.42
CA ILE A 683 21.85 -26.84 -21.87
C ILE A 683 21.23 -27.58 -23.04
N HIS A 684 19.95 -27.89 -22.95
CA HIS A 684 19.17 -28.57 -24.00
C HIS A 684 17.85 -27.85 -24.25
N GLN A 685 17.08 -28.29 -25.25
CA GLN A 685 15.69 -27.88 -25.37
C GLN A 685 14.78 -28.90 -24.68
N TRP A 686 13.74 -28.42 -24.02
CA TRP A 686 12.72 -29.24 -23.38
C TRP A 686 11.36 -28.56 -23.46
N GLN A 687 10.27 -29.34 -23.46
CA GLN A 687 8.92 -28.79 -23.42
C GLN A 687 8.77 -27.78 -22.27
N CYS A 688 8.26 -26.59 -22.60
CA CYS A 688 8.09 -25.53 -21.62
C CYS A 688 7.09 -25.95 -20.53
N ASN A 689 7.51 -25.88 -19.26
CA ASN A 689 6.72 -26.25 -18.09
C ASN A 689 6.79 -25.21 -16.96
N GLY A 690 7.49 -24.09 -17.18
CA GLY A 690 7.58 -22.97 -16.24
C GLY A 690 8.56 -23.17 -15.08
N ALA A 691 9.26 -24.31 -15.01
CA ALA A 691 10.21 -24.60 -13.93
C ALA A 691 11.48 -23.72 -14.01
N ASP A 692 12.14 -23.54 -12.86
CA ASP A 692 13.28 -22.61 -12.71
C ASP A 692 14.49 -22.95 -13.58
N ASN A 693 14.66 -24.21 -13.99
CA ASN A 693 15.69 -24.63 -14.92
C ASN A 693 15.44 -24.15 -16.37
N GLN A 694 14.27 -23.59 -16.66
CA GLN A 694 13.88 -23.02 -17.96
C GLN A 694 13.82 -21.49 -17.96
N ARG A 695 13.97 -20.88 -16.77
CA ARG A 695 13.86 -19.43 -16.57
C ARG A 695 15.24 -18.79 -16.48
N TRP A 696 15.42 -17.68 -17.20
CA TRP A 696 16.70 -17.01 -17.34
C TRP A 696 16.60 -15.54 -16.95
N ILE A 697 17.38 -15.12 -15.97
CA ILE A 697 17.60 -13.73 -15.61
C ILE A 697 18.51 -13.10 -16.66
N VAL A 698 18.02 -12.06 -17.33
CA VAL A 698 18.77 -11.31 -18.34
C VAL A 698 19.65 -10.26 -17.65
N LYS A 699 20.97 -10.33 -17.87
CA LYS A 699 21.96 -9.35 -17.40
C LYS A 699 22.65 -8.70 -18.60
N GLN A 700 22.76 -7.38 -18.59
CA GLN A 700 23.45 -6.58 -19.62
C GLN A 700 24.93 -6.40 -19.28
#